data_AF-A0AAD5DM48-F1
#
_entry.id   AF-A0AAD5DM48-F1
#
_cell.length_a   1.000
_cell.length_b   1.000
_cell.length_c   1.000
_cell.angle_alpha   90.00
_cell.angle_beta   90.00
_cell.angle_gamma   90.00
#
_symmetry.space_group_name_H-M   'P 1'
#
loop_
_entity.id
_entity.type
_entity.pdbx_description
1 polymer ?
#
loop_
_entity_poly.entity_id
_entity_poly.type
_entity_poly.pdbx_seq_one_letter_code
_entity_poly.pdbx_strand_id
1 'polypeptide(L)'
;MFLPPGRGMDWSLAGYKDGTPTFDAPEQQFNVRDFGAVGDGVANDTKALQDAVAAANDSPEGGVVYLPAGRYRIDKPIVVSSSHVVIRGDGAAKTTIYITASLSDVYKGTWTQDPVTGEITSAWSTGGAFITFDGQRQRSSTGWLRLGRITGNVDVGATRLPVDHSDRFVKGDWIRIFLNDGSTTGQSGDGPGDRRRRLQQSFFSLSMGGDSGGSSGEGSTPGQVQLVSEAVPEWMWQSPAFRAAMEGARREGEEGEGFTPEEAAAADAEFWAENYPDRVPAAAAKDTVVAWLYGDGVADSGVRGAVDKDELYISARVKEVGDGWVELDRELPFPVQGDWDATISRDRPQLKESGIEHLTIEFVHSIVGKHWTDRGYNAIQYIGVSNSWVDEVTIKNCDNGIFWNWVDRSTMRGVKIDVTKPRWPVTAYREALNGHHPISLTESSSNLVEGFNVAAKYIHDITVASGASMNVFRAGKGVDLNLDHHRAGPFFNLFTDIDHGYGTRPFASGGRMGRAAHSGRGSTFWGLRATANAPPPPPRPPPSPRPPPPPSPRPPSPPPPQPSPPPPSPPPSPKPPSPRPPLPPPPSPRPPPSPAAGTLQTRPAAVQQPAATGSQAAVAKPAVAQPAVTQPTVGKPAAGTQPAVAKPAAGRRLAGAFELPIAHAAEQPAWQPSVEQSEAWWEGPEALQSGRRLAGMAGAGALPQHAQQEAQQAQLEAQQEQGLALQRSGRRLLLTPGIKPLVLPTCDFGPYINFYGNYRGRPCKFSGWLVKSLDAGAADDLYIAMKVLRDQRKAAGLI
;
A
#
# COMPACT_ATOMS: atom_id res chain seq x y z
N MET A 1 27.53 7.28 19.45
CA MET A 1 26.06 7.30 19.30
C MET A 1 25.64 8.76 19.20
N PHE A 2 24.83 9.13 18.20
CA PHE A 2 24.51 10.54 17.90
C PHE A 2 23.35 11.10 18.73
N LEU A 3 22.51 10.22 19.28
CA LEU A 3 21.40 10.53 20.16
C LEU A 3 21.68 9.96 21.57
N PRO A 4 20.98 10.42 22.62
CA PRO A 4 21.02 9.76 23.92
C PRO A 4 20.49 8.32 23.85
N PRO A 5 20.89 7.42 24.76
CA PRO A 5 20.35 6.05 24.84
C PRO A 5 18.81 6.04 24.87
N GLY A 6 18.20 5.09 24.16
CA GLY A 6 16.74 4.94 24.09
C GLY A 6 16.00 6.05 23.31
N ARG A 7 16.70 6.97 22.63
CA ARG A 7 16.08 8.04 21.81
C ARG A 7 16.03 7.75 20.32
N GLY A 8 16.79 6.78 19.83
CA GLY A 8 16.83 6.38 18.42
C GLY A 8 17.57 5.06 18.26
N MET A 9 17.66 4.59 17.02
CA MET A 9 18.17 3.26 16.66
C MET A 9 19.32 3.37 15.66
N ASP A 10 20.02 2.27 15.37
CA ASP A 10 20.94 2.22 14.23
C ASP A 10 20.18 2.15 12.88
N TRP A 11 19.98 3.32 12.26
CA TRP A 11 19.38 3.45 10.94
C TRP A 11 20.32 3.10 9.78
N SER A 12 21.60 2.81 10.00
CA SER A 12 22.55 2.54 8.90
C SER A 12 22.24 1.28 8.09
N LEU A 13 21.47 0.36 8.67
CA LEU A 13 20.98 -0.87 8.02
C LEU A 13 19.72 -0.66 7.17
N ALA A 14 19.22 0.58 7.05
CA ALA A 14 18.06 0.86 6.22
C ALA A 14 18.38 0.87 4.71
N GLY A 15 17.46 0.33 3.91
CA GLY A 15 17.55 0.23 2.45
C GLY A 15 17.83 -1.18 1.93
N TYR A 16 17.80 -1.32 0.61
CA TYR A 16 18.11 -2.54 -0.14
C TYR A 16 19.36 -3.23 0.40
N LYS A 17 19.24 -4.50 0.83
CA LYS A 17 20.34 -5.33 1.36
C LYS A 17 21.24 -4.55 2.35
N ASP A 18 20.61 -4.03 3.41
CA ASP A 18 21.23 -3.24 4.49
C ASP A 18 21.96 -1.95 4.01
N GLY A 19 21.35 -1.28 3.02
CA GLY A 19 21.84 -0.02 2.45
C GLY A 19 22.89 -0.17 1.33
N THR A 20 22.86 -1.29 0.59
CA THR A 20 23.66 -1.50 -0.62
C THR A 20 23.11 -0.61 -1.77
N PRO A 21 23.96 0.15 -2.49
CA PRO A 21 23.50 1.12 -3.50
C PRO A 21 23.33 0.52 -4.91
N THR A 22 23.76 -0.72 -5.14
CA THR A 22 23.55 -1.46 -6.40
C THR A 22 22.40 -2.44 -6.24
N PHE A 23 21.55 -2.57 -7.27
CA PHE A 23 20.42 -3.48 -7.28
C PHE A 23 20.72 -4.71 -8.14
N ASP A 24 20.47 -5.91 -7.61
CA ASP A 24 20.78 -7.17 -8.29
C ASP A 24 19.64 -7.56 -9.25
N ALA A 25 19.54 -6.82 -10.35
CA ALA A 25 18.59 -7.09 -11.43
C ALA A 25 18.99 -8.33 -12.27
N PRO A 26 18.03 -9.08 -12.85
CA PRO A 26 18.33 -10.24 -13.71
C PRO A 26 19.08 -9.87 -15.00
N GLU A 27 19.76 -10.86 -15.58
CA GLU A 27 20.35 -10.76 -16.93
C GLU A 27 19.32 -10.99 -18.05
N GLN A 28 18.34 -11.87 -17.82
CA GLN A 28 17.31 -12.21 -18.82
C GLN A 28 16.41 -11.01 -19.11
N GLN A 29 16.15 -10.72 -20.38
CA GLN A 29 15.30 -9.62 -20.82
C GLN A 29 14.07 -10.11 -21.58
N PHE A 30 12.94 -9.44 -21.32
CA PHE A 30 11.68 -9.57 -22.02
C PHE A 30 11.34 -8.20 -22.63
N ASN A 31 11.80 -7.95 -23.85
CA ASN A 31 11.60 -6.67 -24.53
C ASN A 31 10.14 -6.57 -25.00
N VAL A 32 9.42 -5.55 -24.54
CA VAL A 32 7.98 -5.41 -24.83
C VAL A 32 7.65 -5.31 -26.33
N ARG A 33 8.60 -4.94 -27.18
CA ARG A 33 8.43 -4.92 -28.64
C ARG A 33 8.27 -6.33 -29.23
N ASP A 34 8.90 -7.35 -28.64
CA ASP A 34 8.78 -8.74 -29.07
C ASP A 34 7.38 -9.31 -28.76
N PHE A 35 6.69 -8.70 -27.79
CA PHE A 35 5.29 -8.95 -27.45
C PHE A 35 4.31 -8.02 -28.21
N GLY A 36 4.80 -7.24 -29.18
CA GLY A 36 3.99 -6.40 -30.07
C GLY A 36 3.73 -4.97 -29.59
N ALA A 37 4.45 -4.47 -28.57
CA ALA A 37 4.33 -3.06 -28.16
C ALA A 37 4.91 -2.12 -29.24
N VAL A 38 4.18 -1.05 -29.54
CA VAL A 38 4.59 -0.02 -30.52
C VAL A 38 5.36 1.10 -29.81
N GLY A 39 4.82 1.64 -28.71
CA GLY A 39 5.44 2.73 -27.97
C GLY A 39 5.41 4.09 -28.68
N ASP A 40 4.39 4.36 -29.50
CA ASP A 40 4.17 5.61 -30.23
C ASP A 40 3.29 6.64 -29.48
N GLY A 41 2.67 6.24 -28.37
CA GLY A 41 1.72 7.01 -27.57
C GLY A 41 0.27 6.91 -28.04
N VAL A 42 -0.02 6.14 -29.10
CA VAL A 42 -1.31 6.07 -29.80
C VAL A 42 -1.84 4.64 -29.92
N ALA A 43 -0.98 3.63 -30.03
CA ALA A 43 -1.31 2.21 -29.89
C ALA A 43 -1.82 1.89 -28.47
N ASN A 44 -2.43 0.73 -28.24
CA ASN A 44 -2.68 0.24 -26.88
C ASN A 44 -1.66 -0.85 -26.55
N ASP A 45 -0.62 -0.47 -25.81
CA ASP A 45 0.50 -1.33 -25.44
C ASP A 45 0.19 -2.19 -24.19
N THR A 46 -0.97 -2.02 -23.55
CA THR A 46 -1.39 -2.76 -22.33
C THR A 46 -1.13 -4.25 -22.45
N LYS A 47 -1.58 -4.89 -23.54
CA LYS A 47 -1.47 -6.35 -23.68
C LYS A 47 0.00 -6.78 -23.82
N ALA A 48 0.79 -6.07 -24.63
CA ALA A 48 2.19 -6.41 -24.83
C ALA A 48 3.02 -6.26 -23.53
N LEU A 49 2.75 -5.24 -22.72
CA LEU A 49 3.33 -5.12 -21.38
C LEU A 49 2.86 -6.25 -20.44
N GLN A 50 1.57 -6.59 -20.45
CA GLN A 50 1.03 -7.68 -19.63
C GLN A 50 1.61 -9.04 -20.02
N ASP A 51 1.75 -9.33 -21.32
CA ASP A 51 2.34 -10.57 -21.83
C ASP A 51 3.84 -10.68 -21.48
N ALA A 52 4.59 -9.58 -21.61
CA ALA A 52 6.01 -9.52 -21.24
C ALA A 52 6.22 -9.72 -19.72
N VAL A 53 5.35 -9.12 -18.89
CA VAL A 53 5.35 -9.30 -17.44
C VAL A 53 4.90 -10.71 -17.04
N ALA A 54 3.96 -11.32 -17.75
CA ALA A 54 3.61 -12.73 -17.56
C ALA A 54 4.81 -13.64 -17.84
N ALA A 55 5.48 -13.45 -18.99
CA ALA A 55 6.68 -14.22 -19.33
C ALA A 55 7.83 -14.05 -18.31
N ALA A 56 7.98 -12.86 -17.72
CA ALA A 56 8.93 -12.62 -16.63
C ALA A 56 8.48 -13.24 -15.29
N ASN A 57 7.18 -13.22 -14.97
CA ASN A 57 6.63 -13.86 -13.76
C ASN A 57 6.73 -15.40 -13.83
N ASP A 58 6.55 -15.99 -15.01
CA ASP A 58 6.62 -17.44 -15.27
C ASP A 58 8.06 -17.98 -15.38
N SER A 59 9.07 -17.09 -15.51
CA SER A 59 10.48 -17.46 -15.56
C SER A 59 11.02 -17.86 -14.19
N PRO A 60 11.70 -19.02 -14.03
CA PRO A 60 12.29 -19.44 -12.76
C PRO A 60 13.33 -18.46 -12.18
N GLU A 61 14.05 -17.75 -13.04
CA GLU A 61 15.06 -16.74 -12.68
C GLU A 61 14.49 -15.31 -12.71
N GLY A 62 13.19 -15.16 -12.99
CA GLY A 62 12.55 -13.88 -13.24
C GLY A 62 13.00 -13.23 -14.56
N GLY A 63 13.07 -11.90 -14.59
CA GLY A 63 13.57 -11.18 -15.76
C GLY A 63 13.32 -9.67 -15.75
N VAL A 64 14.08 -8.97 -16.58
CA VAL A 64 13.89 -7.55 -16.87
C VAL A 64 12.88 -7.38 -18.00
N VAL A 65 11.68 -6.90 -17.69
CA VAL A 65 10.73 -6.40 -18.68
C VAL A 65 11.25 -5.06 -19.18
N TYR A 66 11.78 -5.06 -20.39
CA TYR A 66 12.51 -3.94 -20.96
C TYR A 66 11.62 -3.12 -21.91
N LEU A 67 11.56 -1.82 -21.65
CA LEU A 67 10.83 -0.82 -22.42
C LEU A 67 11.83 0.15 -23.08
N PRO A 68 12.28 -0.12 -24.31
CA PRO A 68 13.12 0.81 -25.09
C PRO A 68 12.53 2.23 -25.17
N ALA A 69 13.32 3.21 -25.62
CA ALA A 69 12.87 4.58 -25.82
C ALA A 69 11.56 4.65 -26.65
N GLY A 70 10.55 5.34 -26.11
CA GLY A 70 9.17 5.32 -26.60
C GLY A 70 8.15 5.78 -25.55
N ARG A 71 6.90 5.96 -25.98
CA ARG A 71 5.74 6.34 -25.15
C ARG A 71 4.70 5.22 -25.21
N TYR A 72 4.68 4.35 -24.22
CA TYR A 72 3.81 3.17 -24.19
C TYR A 72 2.46 3.53 -23.58
N ARG A 73 1.37 3.54 -24.37
CA ARG A 73 0.06 3.93 -23.84
C ARG A 73 -0.67 2.71 -23.28
N ILE A 74 -1.04 2.78 -22.00
CA ILE A 74 -1.81 1.73 -21.31
C ILE A 74 -3.12 2.26 -20.72
N ASP A 75 -4.06 1.35 -20.56
CA ASP A 75 -5.43 1.57 -20.07
C ASP A 75 -5.88 0.55 -19.02
N LYS A 76 -5.02 -0.39 -18.60
CA LYS A 76 -5.29 -1.34 -17.50
C LYS A 76 -4.02 -1.56 -16.65
N PRO A 77 -4.15 -2.01 -15.39
CA PRO A 77 -2.99 -2.30 -14.55
C PRO A 77 -2.08 -3.43 -15.06
N ILE A 78 -0.82 -3.32 -14.65
CA ILE A 78 0.27 -4.26 -14.85
C ILE A 78 0.60 -4.87 -13.46
N VAL A 79 0.75 -6.19 -13.39
CA VAL A 79 0.95 -6.90 -12.11
C VAL A 79 2.21 -7.76 -12.16
N VAL A 80 3.17 -7.44 -11.30
CA VAL A 80 4.29 -8.31 -10.96
C VAL A 80 3.87 -9.15 -9.75
N SER A 81 3.94 -10.47 -9.87
CA SER A 81 3.57 -11.42 -8.81
C SER A 81 4.73 -12.35 -8.41
N SER A 82 5.84 -12.32 -9.15
CA SER A 82 7.04 -13.10 -8.87
C SER A 82 8.19 -12.24 -8.33
N SER A 83 9.10 -12.90 -7.63
CA SER A 83 10.41 -12.35 -7.27
C SER A 83 11.30 -12.22 -8.51
N HIS A 84 12.36 -11.40 -8.43
CA HIS A 84 13.33 -11.20 -9.50
C HIS A 84 12.74 -10.63 -10.81
N VAL A 85 11.69 -9.81 -10.75
CA VAL A 85 11.08 -9.17 -11.94
C VAL A 85 11.27 -7.65 -11.90
N VAL A 86 11.85 -7.08 -12.96
CA VAL A 86 12.24 -5.66 -13.02
C VAL A 86 11.62 -4.99 -14.24
N ILE A 87 10.93 -3.86 -14.07
CA ILE A 87 10.40 -3.05 -15.19
C ILE A 87 11.39 -1.91 -15.47
N ARG A 88 12.08 -1.93 -16.61
CA ARG A 88 13.20 -1.02 -16.94
C ARG A 88 12.96 -0.21 -18.21
N GLY A 89 13.23 1.10 -18.17
CA GLY A 89 13.30 1.96 -19.37
C GLY A 89 14.73 2.35 -19.80
N ASP A 90 14.85 3.11 -20.90
CA ASP A 90 16.12 3.69 -21.39
C ASP A 90 16.52 5.00 -20.66
N GLY A 91 15.97 5.25 -19.47
CA GLY A 91 16.07 6.50 -18.72
C GLY A 91 14.76 7.31 -18.76
N ALA A 92 14.44 8.01 -17.68
CA ALA A 92 13.15 8.69 -17.49
C ALA A 92 12.83 9.77 -18.55
N ALA A 93 13.84 10.30 -19.23
CA ALA A 93 13.67 11.23 -20.34
C ALA A 93 13.38 10.56 -21.70
N LYS A 94 13.53 9.24 -21.84
CA LYS A 94 13.40 8.49 -23.10
C LYS A 94 12.23 7.50 -23.12
N THR A 95 11.98 6.83 -22.00
CA THR A 95 10.87 5.86 -21.86
C THR A 95 9.76 6.46 -21.01
N THR A 96 8.53 6.45 -21.52
CA THR A 96 7.32 6.90 -20.79
C THR A 96 6.22 5.85 -20.88
N ILE A 97 5.70 5.40 -19.74
CA ILE A 97 4.41 4.71 -19.66
C ILE A 97 3.34 5.80 -19.53
N TYR A 98 2.44 5.90 -20.51
CA TYR A 98 1.39 6.92 -20.58
C TYR A 98 0.02 6.33 -20.28
N ILE A 99 -0.62 6.78 -19.21
CA ILE A 99 -1.87 6.19 -18.70
C ILE A 99 -3.04 7.14 -18.99
N THR A 100 -4.00 6.67 -19.81
CA THR A 100 -5.12 7.49 -20.31
C THR A 100 -6.47 7.26 -19.62
N ALA A 101 -6.52 6.39 -18.61
CA ALA A 101 -7.72 6.10 -17.80
C ALA A 101 -7.38 6.20 -16.31
N SER A 102 -8.34 6.53 -15.46
CA SER A 102 -8.18 6.38 -14.00
C SER A 102 -8.60 4.97 -13.56
N LEU A 103 -8.18 4.52 -12.38
CA LEU A 103 -8.63 3.21 -11.86
C LEU A 103 -10.17 3.16 -11.70
N SER A 104 -10.85 4.26 -11.38
CA SER A 104 -12.32 4.35 -11.41
C SER A 104 -12.96 4.21 -12.79
N ASP A 105 -12.25 4.55 -13.87
CA ASP A 105 -12.76 4.39 -15.24
C ASP A 105 -12.57 2.93 -15.73
N VAL A 106 -11.51 2.25 -15.26
CA VAL A 106 -11.23 0.82 -15.49
C VAL A 106 -12.17 -0.08 -14.67
N TYR A 107 -12.29 0.21 -13.38
CA TYR A 107 -13.07 -0.55 -12.40
C TYR A 107 -14.35 0.22 -12.06
N LYS A 108 -15.27 0.26 -13.02
CA LYS A 108 -16.55 0.98 -12.90
C LYS A 108 -17.29 0.60 -11.61
N GLY A 109 -17.64 1.60 -10.80
CA GLY A 109 -18.38 1.42 -9.55
C GLY A 109 -17.57 1.61 -8.26
N THR A 110 -16.32 2.06 -8.34
CA THR A 110 -15.46 2.36 -7.16
C THR A 110 -15.74 3.70 -6.46
N TRP A 111 -16.84 4.37 -6.81
CA TRP A 111 -17.29 5.59 -6.14
C TRP A 111 -18.23 5.23 -4.99
N THR A 112 -17.75 5.47 -3.78
CA THR A 112 -18.44 5.24 -2.51
C THR A 112 -19.13 6.52 -2.03
N GLN A 113 -20.03 6.38 -1.07
CA GLN A 113 -20.55 7.52 -0.31
C GLN A 113 -20.19 7.30 1.16
N ASP A 114 -19.57 8.31 1.78
CA ASP A 114 -19.28 8.29 3.21
C ASP A 114 -20.61 8.33 3.99
N PRO A 115 -20.85 7.37 4.91
CA PRO A 115 -22.14 7.22 5.60
C PRO A 115 -22.39 8.27 6.70
N VAL A 116 -21.40 9.12 7.01
CA VAL A 116 -21.45 10.14 8.07
C VAL A 116 -21.83 11.50 7.49
N THR A 117 -21.09 11.90 6.46
CA THR A 117 -21.14 13.22 5.83
C THR A 117 -22.00 13.25 4.57
N GLY A 118 -22.23 12.09 3.95
CA GLY A 118 -22.82 11.98 2.62
C GLY A 118 -21.88 12.44 1.49
N GLU A 119 -20.61 12.76 1.76
CA GLU A 119 -19.62 13.10 0.73
C GLU A 119 -19.35 11.89 -0.17
N ILE A 120 -19.08 12.13 -1.46
CA ILE A 120 -18.75 11.08 -2.42
C ILE A 120 -17.26 10.80 -2.32
N THR A 121 -16.86 9.56 -1.99
CA THR A 121 -15.45 9.16 -1.84
C THR A 121 -15.04 8.14 -2.91
N SER A 122 -13.75 7.78 -2.95
CA SER A 122 -13.25 6.74 -3.85
C SER A 122 -12.36 5.73 -3.13
N ALA A 123 -12.57 4.45 -3.43
CA ALA A 123 -11.74 3.34 -2.95
C ALA A 123 -10.24 3.50 -3.29
N TRP A 124 -9.89 4.28 -4.31
CA TRP A 124 -8.50 4.48 -4.77
C TRP A 124 -7.72 5.53 -3.96
N SER A 125 -8.33 6.17 -2.98
CA SER A 125 -7.67 7.19 -2.16
C SER A 125 -6.54 6.61 -1.28
N THR A 126 -6.64 5.32 -0.92
CA THR A 126 -5.81 4.65 0.11
C THR A 126 -4.99 3.46 -0.43
N GLY A 127 -5.11 3.13 -1.71
CA GLY A 127 -4.41 2.01 -2.32
C GLY A 127 -4.82 1.70 -3.76
N GLY A 128 -4.25 0.62 -4.32
CA GLY A 128 -4.38 0.26 -5.72
C GLY A 128 -3.48 1.12 -6.62
N ALA A 129 -2.89 0.52 -7.66
CA ALA A 129 -2.06 1.22 -8.64
C ALA A 129 -2.07 0.58 -10.02
N PHE A 130 -1.69 1.34 -11.04
CA PHE A 130 -1.48 0.84 -12.39
C PHE A 130 -0.27 -0.06 -12.55
N ILE A 131 0.74 0.02 -11.67
CA ILE A 131 1.84 -0.94 -11.59
C ILE A 131 1.88 -1.49 -10.17
N THR A 132 1.47 -2.75 -9.99
CA THR A 132 1.35 -3.39 -8.67
C THR A 132 2.33 -4.57 -8.55
N PHE A 133 3.11 -4.58 -7.48
CA PHE A 133 3.94 -5.72 -7.05
C PHE A 133 3.19 -6.43 -5.91
N ASP A 134 2.44 -7.49 -6.24
CA ASP A 134 1.47 -8.19 -5.34
C ASP A 134 2.11 -9.43 -4.67
N GLY A 135 2.87 -9.19 -3.61
CA GLY A 135 3.27 -10.22 -2.65
C GLY A 135 2.26 -10.39 -1.51
N GLN A 136 2.56 -11.26 -0.54
CA GLN A 136 1.75 -11.48 0.66
C GLN A 136 2.45 -10.99 1.93
N ARG A 137 1.67 -10.38 2.84
CA ARG A 137 2.15 -9.98 4.17
C ARG A 137 2.32 -11.21 5.06
N GLN A 138 3.55 -11.44 5.53
CA GLN A 138 3.81 -12.45 6.55
C GLN A 138 3.32 -11.95 7.92
N ARG A 139 2.42 -12.68 8.59
CA ARG A 139 1.86 -12.33 9.90
C ARG A 139 2.41 -13.22 11.02
N SER A 140 2.26 -12.83 12.29
CA SER A 140 2.62 -13.69 13.43
C SER A 140 1.79 -14.98 13.48
N SER A 141 0.58 -14.94 12.93
CA SER A 141 -0.33 -16.07 12.77
C SER A 141 0.05 -17.06 11.66
N THR A 142 1.09 -16.78 10.85
CA THR A 142 1.58 -17.69 9.80
C THR A 142 2.36 -18.86 10.41
N GLY A 143 1.65 -19.76 11.11
CA GLY A 143 2.22 -20.72 12.06
C GLY A 143 3.25 -21.70 11.51
N TRP A 144 3.25 -21.99 10.20
CA TRP A 144 4.26 -22.85 9.56
C TRP A 144 5.63 -22.17 9.39
N LEU A 145 5.71 -20.85 9.60
CA LEU A 145 6.96 -20.09 9.70
C LEU A 145 7.42 -19.86 11.15
N ARG A 146 6.60 -20.18 12.16
CA ARG A 146 6.89 -19.86 13.55
C ARG A 146 8.11 -20.64 14.04
N LEU A 147 9.09 -19.92 14.58
CA LEU A 147 10.26 -20.51 15.23
C LEU A 147 9.99 -20.63 16.74
N GLY A 148 9.51 -19.56 17.37
CA GLY A 148 9.24 -19.54 18.81
C GLY A 148 8.66 -18.21 19.29
N ARG A 149 9.07 -17.77 20.47
CA ARG A 149 8.86 -16.42 21.01
C ARG A 149 10.04 -15.99 21.89
N ILE A 150 10.16 -14.68 22.11
CA ILE A 150 11.03 -14.14 23.16
C ILE A 150 10.44 -14.52 24.54
N THR A 151 11.30 -14.87 25.50
CA THR A 151 10.87 -15.34 26.84
C THR A 151 11.38 -14.46 27.97
N GLY A 152 10.47 -13.76 28.65
CA GLY A 152 10.81 -12.82 29.72
C GLY A 152 11.13 -11.42 29.21
N ASN A 153 11.57 -10.55 30.12
CA ASN A 153 11.76 -9.14 29.81
C ASN A 153 13.03 -8.89 28.98
N VAL A 154 12.92 -7.99 27.99
CA VAL A 154 14.00 -7.55 27.11
C VAL A 154 13.90 -6.03 26.92
N ASP A 155 15.03 -5.32 26.97
CA ASP A 155 15.08 -3.87 26.76
C ASP A 155 15.21 -3.46 25.28
N VAL A 156 14.79 -2.24 24.95
CA VAL A 156 15.08 -1.60 23.66
C VAL A 156 16.59 -1.52 23.46
N GLY A 157 17.07 -1.86 22.26
CA GLY A 157 18.50 -1.91 21.95
C GLY A 157 19.14 -3.29 22.15
N ALA A 158 18.43 -4.26 22.75
CA ALA A 158 18.96 -5.61 22.91
C ALA A 158 19.18 -6.30 21.55
N THR A 159 20.36 -6.89 21.36
CA THR A 159 20.66 -7.77 20.21
C THR A 159 20.52 -9.25 20.57
N ARG A 160 20.75 -9.63 21.83
CA ARG A 160 20.64 -11.01 22.32
C ARG A 160 19.33 -11.21 23.07
N LEU A 161 18.56 -12.21 22.65
CA LEU A 161 17.19 -12.45 23.05
C LEU A 161 17.05 -13.85 23.68
N PRO A 162 16.51 -13.99 24.90
CA PRO A 162 16.11 -15.28 25.44
C PRO A 162 14.90 -15.82 24.66
N VAL A 163 14.89 -17.12 24.33
CA VAL A 163 13.83 -17.76 23.53
C VAL A 163 13.40 -19.11 24.08
N ASP A 164 12.15 -19.51 23.78
CA ASP A 164 11.59 -20.81 24.17
C ASP A 164 12.19 -22.00 23.40
N HIS A 165 12.70 -21.76 22.19
CA HIS A 165 13.22 -22.78 21.29
C HIS A 165 14.44 -22.28 20.49
N SER A 166 15.67 -22.49 20.99
CA SER A 166 16.89 -22.16 20.24
C SER A 166 17.18 -23.14 19.10
N ASP A 167 16.70 -24.38 19.19
CA ASP A 167 16.94 -25.51 18.26
C ASP A 167 16.46 -25.28 16.82
N ARG A 168 15.58 -24.29 16.61
CA ARG A 168 14.93 -23.99 15.32
C ARG A 168 15.59 -22.84 14.55
N PHE A 169 16.52 -22.12 15.17
CA PHE A 169 17.25 -21.02 14.56
C PHE A 169 18.53 -21.52 13.88
N VAL A 170 18.88 -20.94 12.73
CA VAL A 170 20.15 -21.21 12.03
C VAL A 170 20.87 -19.89 11.80
N LYS A 171 22.18 -19.86 12.10
CA LYS A 171 23.03 -18.68 11.85
C LYS A 171 22.98 -18.28 10.38
N GLY A 172 22.70 -17.01 10.11
CA GLY A 172 22.51 -16.43 8.78
C GLY A 172 21.06 -16.37 8.29
N ASP A 173 20.11 -17.07 8.91
CA ASP A 173 18.69 -16.96 8.55
C ASP A 173 18.13 -15.56 8.83
N TRP A 174 17.27 -15.06 7.93
CA TRP A 174 16.39 -13.94 8.24
C TRP A 174 15.18 -14.42 9.07
N ILE A 175 14.80 -13.60 10.05
CA ILE A 175 13.62 -13.78 10.91
C ILE A 175 12.83 -12.47 10.99
N ARG A 176 11.53 -12.58 11.27
CA ARG A 176 10.66 -11.49 11.70
C ARG A 176 10.27 -11.70 13.16
N ILE A 177 10.32 -10.63 13.94
CA ILE A 177 9.85 -10.58 15.32
C ILE A 177 8.65 -9.64 15.35
N PHE A 178 7.50 -10.17 15.74
CA PHE A 178 6.25 -9.42 15.87
C PHE A 178 5.97 -9.14 17.34
N LEU A 179 5.51 -7.94 17.67
CA LEU A 179 5.11 -7.59 19.04
C LEU A 179 3.62 -7.29 19.12
N ASN A 180 2.92 -7.98 20.02
CA ASN A 180 1.48 -7.82 20.21
C ASN A 180 1.05 -7.98 21.67
N ASP A 181 -0.14 -7.51 21.99
CA ASP A 181 -0.81 -7.80 23.26
C ASP A 181 -2.34 -7.57 23.16
N GLY A 182 -3.01 -7.42 24.31
CA GLY A 182 -4.42 -7.04 24.36
C GLY A 182 -4.76 -5.65 23.81
N SER A 183 -3.79 -4.76 23.57
CA SER A 183 -3.99 -3.41 23.05
C SER A 183 -3.86 -3.32 21.52
N THR A 184 -2.96 -4.10 20.90
CA THR A 184 -2.87 -4.23 19.42
C THR A 184 -3.98 -5.10 18.82
N THR A 185 -4.75 -5.80 19.66
CA THR A 185 -5.93 -6.58 19.24
C THR A 185 -7.22 -5.74 19.29
N GLY A 186 -7.47 -4.96 18.23
CA GLY A 186 -8.73 -4.22 18.05
C GLY A 186 -9.97 -5.14 17.94
N GLN A 187 -10.99 -4.87 18.76
CA GLN A 187 -12.39 -5.38 18.70
C GLN A 187 -12.71 -6.84 18.29
N SER A 188 -11.76 -7.79 18.29
CA SER A 188 -12.02 -9.19 17.90
C SER A 188 -12.76 -10.04 18.95
N GLY A 189 -13.82 -9.48 19.54
CA GLY A 189 -14.76 -10.12 20.46
C GLY A 189 -16.20 -9.92 19.99
N ASP A 190 -16.63 -10.74 19.03
CA ASP A 190 -18.02 -10.94 18.56
C ASP A 190 -18.88 -9.69 18.22
N GLY A 191 -18.24 -8.56 17.94
CA GLY A 191 -18.90 -7.34 17.46
C GLY A 191 -19.52 -7.46 16.05
N PRO A 192 -20.45 -6.56 15.65
CA PRO A 192 -21.16 -6.66 14.37
C PRO A 192 -20.27 -6.73 13.13
N GLY A 193 -19.12 -6.03 13.13
CA GLY A 193 -18.14 -6.08 12.04
C GLY A 193 -17.62 -7.50 11.76
N ASP A 194 -17.38 -8.31 12.79
CA ASP A 194 -16.93 -9.69 12.59
C ASP A 194 -18.04 -10.61 12.02
N ARG A 195 -19.31 -10.22 12.17
CA ARG A 195 -20.43 -10.87 11.47
C ARG A 195 -20.38 -10.56 9.96
N ARG A 196 -19.99 -9.34 9.57
CA ARG A 196 -19.75 -8.95 8.17
C ARG A 196 -18.49 -9.61 7.61
N ARG A 197 -17.43 -9.74 8.42
CA ARG A 197 -16.18 -10.45 8.13
C ARG A 197 -16.41 -11.94 7.83
N ARG A 198 -17.16 -12.63 8.71
CA ARG A 198 -17.57 -14.03 8.49
C ARG A 198 -18.49 -14.17 7.28
N LEU A 199 -19.40 -13.22 7.03
CA LEU A 199 -20.25 -13.23 5.84
C LEU A 199 -19.43 -13.12 4.53
N GLN A 200 -18.53 -12.14 4.41
CA GLN A 200 -17.64 -12.03 3.24
C GLN A 200 -16.76 -13.27 3.06
N GLN A 201 -16.22 -13.84 4.14
CA GLN A 201 -15.46 -15.10 4.07
C GLN A 201 -16.32 -16.30 3.69
N SER A 202 -17.61 -16.33 4.05
CA SER A 202 -18.53 -17.40 3.64
C SER A 202 -18.98 -17.29 2.18
N PHE A 203 -19.05 -16.08 1.60
CA PHE A 203 -19.29 -15.89 0.16
C PHE A 203 -18.20 -16.54 -0.70
N PHE A 204 -16.93 -16.49 -0.27
CA PHE A 204 -15.81 -17.22 -0.91
C PHE A 204 -15.96 -18.76 -0.91
N SER A 205 -16.96 -19.32 -0.21
CA SER A 205 -17.22 -20.77 -0.20
C SER A 205 -18.42 -21.21 -1.06
N LEU A 206 -19.22 -20.27 -1.59
CA LEU A 206 -20.51 -20.56 -2.23
C LEU A 206 -20.75 -19.76 -3.53
N SER A 207 -19.87 -19.94 -4.52
CA SER A 207 -20.19 -19.63 -5.93
C SER A 207 -19.46 -20.55 -6.92
N MET A 208 -19.80 -21.84 -6.87
CA MET A 208 -19.43 -22.83 -7.90
C MET A 208 -20.71 -23.29 -8.62
N GLY A 209 -21.27 -22.39 -9.44
CA GLY A 209 -22.37 -22.70 -10.38
C GLY A 209 -23.46 -21.62 -10.46
N GLY A 210 -23.81 -21.21 -11.67
CA GLY A 210 -24.93 -20.30 -11.95
C GLY A 210 -24.60 -19.31 -13.06
N ASP A 211 -25.27 -19.42 -14.21
CA ASP A 211 -24.96 -18.69 -15.44
C ASP A 211 -25.84 -17.44 -15.66
N SER A 212 -25.43 -16.60 -16.62
CA SER A 212 -26.24 -15.71 -17.46
C SER A 212 -26.77 -14.33 -16.98
N GLY A 213 -26.39 -13.29 -17.76
CA GLY A 213 -27.34 -12.35 -18.39
C GLY A 213 -27.56 -10.96 -17.77
N GLY A 214 -27.08 -9.89 -18.43
CA GLY A 214 -27.39 -8.50 -18.04
C GLY A 214 -26.90 -7.42 -19.03
N SER A 215 -27.83 -6.84 -19.80
CA SER A 215 -27.64 -5.85 -20.89
C SER A 215 -26.62 -4.73 -20.66
N SER A 216 -25.83 -4.42 -21.69
CA SER A 216 -25.13 -3.13 -21.83
C SER A 216 -26.10 -1.96 -22.06
N GLY A 217 -25.75 -0.77 -21.56
CA GLY A 217 -26.40 0.50 -21.90
C GLY A 217 -25.35 1.59 -22.13
N GLU A 218 -25.52 2.40 -23.18
CA GLU A 218 -24.59 3.47 -23.56
C GLU A 218 -24.97 4.83 -22.97
N GLY A 219 -23.98 5.73 -22.87
CA GLY A 219 -24.20 7.17 -22.67
C GLY A 219 -23.96 7.68 -21.25
N SER A 220 -22.75 8.17 -20.98
CA SER A 220 -22.46 9.00 -19.81
C SER A 220 -21.77 10.31 -20.22
N THR A 221 -22.47 11.43 -20.00
CA THR A 221 -21.93 12.79 -20.15
C THR A 221 -20.88 13.07 -19.07
N PRO A 222 -19.78 13.80 -19.37
CA PRO A 222 -18.80 14.17 -18.35
C PRO A 222 -19.44 15.06 -17.26
N GLY A 223 -19.59 14.52 -16.03
CA GLY A 223 -20.04 15.29 -14.87
C GLY A 223 -20.90 14.55 -13.85
N GLN A 224 -21.62 13.49 -14.25
CA GLN A 224 -22.37 12.67 -13.28
C GLN A 224 -21.49 11.53 -12.77
N VAL A 225 -21.18 11.55 -11.47
CA VAL A 225 -20.57 10.41 -10.79
C VAL A 225 -21.64 9.35 -10.56
N GLN A 226 -21.46 8.18 -11.18
CA GLN A 226 -22.36 7.05 -10.97
C GLN A 226 -21.99 6.36 -9.64
N LEU A 227 -22.67 6.75 -8.57
CA LEU A 227 -22.75 5.95 -7.35
C LEU A 227 -23.36 4.58 -7.70
N VAL A 228 -22.75 3.51 -7.19
CA VAL A 228 -23.24 2.14 -7.34
C VAL A 228 -23.69 1.63 -5.98
N SER A 229 -24.98 1.34 -5.86
CA SER A 229 -25.60 0.68 -4.70
C SER A 229 -25.65 -0.85 -4.83
N GLU A 230 -25.16 -1.38 -5.96
CA GLU A 230 -25.07 -2.82 -6.24
C GLU A 230 -23.78 -3.42 -5.66
N ALA A 231 -23.74 -4.75 -5.50
CA ALA A 231 -22.56 -5.42 -4.98
C ALA A 231 -21.40 -5.38 -5.99
N VAL A 232 -20.18 -5.13 -5.49
CA VAL A 232 -18.94 -5.14 -6.29
C VAL A 232 -18.81 -6.48 -7.05
N PRO A 233 -18.69 -6.48 -8.38
CA PRO A 233 -18.60 -7.70 -9.18
C PRO A 233 -17.40 -8.58 -8.84
N GLU A 234 -17.60 -9.90 -8.87
CA GLU A 234 -16.60 -10.92 -8.50
C GLU A 234 -15.25 -10.75 -9.22
N TRP A 235 -15.25 -10.45 -10.53
CA TRP A 235 -14.01 -10.22 -11.31
C TRP A 235 -13.15 -9.06 -10.76
N MET A 236 -13.78 -8.10 -10.06
CA MET A 236 -13.10 -6.96 -9.46
C MET A 236 -12.38 -7.38 -8.16
N TRP A 237 -12.98 -8.26 -7.35
CA TRP A 237 -12.33 -8.85 -6.16
C TRP A 237 -11.12 -9.73 -6.50
N GLN A 238 -11.05 -10.25 -7.72
CA GLN A 238 -9.90 -11.02 -8.19
C GLN A 238 -8.71 -10.12 -8.57
N SER A 239 -8.93 -8.82 -8.84
CA SER A 239 -7.86 -7.87 -9.18
C SER A 239 -6.95 -7.54 -7.97
N PRO A 240 -5.62 -7.70 -8.09
CA PRO A 240 -4.65 -7.24 -7.09
C PRO A 240 -4.81 -5.77 -6.69
N ALA A 241 -4.92 -4.88 -7.68
CA ALA A 241 -5.03 -3.44 -7.44
C ALA A 241 -6.30 -3.10 -6.63
N PHE A 242 -7.44 -3.74 -6.95
CA PHE A 242 -8.68 -3.49 -6.22
C PHE A 242 -8.67 -4.13 -4.82
N ARG A 243 -8.16 -5.36 -4.66
CA ARG A 243 -7.94 -5.96 -3.34
C ARG A 243 -7.12 -5.03 -2.44
N ALA A 244 -6.07 -4.43 -2.99
CA ALA A 244 -5.16 -3.55 -2.29
C ALA A 244 -5.75 -2.17 -1.96
N ALA A 245 -6.68 -1.67 -2.78
CA ALA A 245 -7.46 -0.47 -2.51
C ALA A 245 -8.44 -0.67 -1.35
N MET A 246 -9.25 -1.73 -1.40
CA MET A 246 -10.18 -2.09 -0.31
C MET A 246 -9.46 -2.42 1.00
N GLU A 247 -8.24 -2.95 0.92
CA GLU A 247 -7.34 -3.20 2.06
C GLU A 247 -6.58 -1.94 2.53
N GLY A 248 -6.55 -0.87 1.73
CA GLY A 248 -6.18 0.49 2.16
C GLY A 248 -7.29 1.10 3.02
N ALA A 249 -8.51 1.16 2.48
CA ALA A 249 -9.71 1.72 3.13
C ALA A 249 -9.99 1.09 4.51
N ARG A 250 -9.77 -0.24 4.64
CA ARG A 250 -9.87 -0.96 5.92
C ARG A 250 -8.88 -0.48 7.00
N ARG A 251 -7.68 0.01 6.63
CA ARG A 251 -6.62 0.43 7.57
C ARG A 251 -6.77 1.89 8.03
N GLU A 252 -7.24 2.78 7.16
CA GLU A 252 -7.74 4.10 7.57
C GLU A 252 -9.04 3.99 8.40
N GLY A 253 -9.76 2.87 8.23
CA GLY A 253 -10.81 2.40 9.13
C GLY A 253 -12.22 2.72 8.66
N GLU A 254 -12.49 2.65 7.35
CA GLU A 254 -13.77 2.93 6.71
C GLU A 254 -14.87 1.86 6.98
N GLU A 255 -15.04 1.44 8.23
CA GLU A 255 -16.20 0.69 8.72
C GLU A 255 -16.85 1.41 9.92
N GLY A 256 -18.05 1.98 9.72
CA GLY A 256 -18.87 2.55 10.80
C GLY A 256 -19.97 3.49 10.31
N GLU A 257 -21.10 3.51 11.02
CA GLU A 257 -22.15 4.54 10.87
C GLU A 257 -21.71 5.85 11.57
N GLY A 258 -22.31 6.96 11.18
CA GLY A 258 -21.84 8.30 11.53
C GLY A 258 -22.50 8.98 12.72
N PHE A 259 -21.78 9.96 13.27
CA PHE A 259 -22.35 10.98 14.15
C PHE A 259 -23.32 11.88 13.39
N THR A 260 -24.40 12.28 14.05
CA THR A 260 -25.36 13.27 13.55
C THR A 260 -24.73 14.67 13.45
N PRO A 261 -25.30 15.62 12.68
CA PRO A 261 -24.81 16.99 12.62
C PRO A 261 -24.77 17.71 13.98
N GLU A 262 -25.61 17.30 14.93
CA GLU A 262 -25.68 17.87 16.28
C GLU A 262 -24.59 17.27 17.20
N GLU A 263 -24.26 15.99 17.04
CA GLU A 263 -23.07 15.38 17.66
C GLU A 263 -21.76 15.92 17.07
N ALA A 264 -21.72 16.17 15.75
CA ALA A 264 -20.58 16.81 15.09
C ALA A 264 -20.37 18.26 15.57
N ALA A 265 -21.44 19.03 15.74
CA ALA A 265 -21.39 20.38 16.29
C ALA A 265 -20.99 20.40 17.79
N ALA A 266 -21.36 19.37 18.56
CA ALA A 266 -20.89 19.18 19.93
C ALA A 266 -19.39 18.85 19.96
N ALA A 267 -18.93 17.92 19.11
CA ALA A 267 -17.53 17.52 19.04
C ALA A 267 -16.60 18.65 18.59
N ASP A 268 -16.99 19.50 17.62
CA ASP A 268 -16.21 20.68 17.22
C ASP A 268 -16.21 21.77 18.32
N ALA A 269 -17.29 21.86 19.13
CA ALA A 269 -17.33 22.75 20.29
C ALA A 269 -16.41 22.27 21.44
N GLU A 270 -16.32 20.96 21.71
CA GLU A 270 -15.35 20.40 22.65
C GLU A 270 -13.91 20.54 22.15
N PHE A 271 -13.67 20.27 20.86
CA PHE A 271 -12.36 20.35 20.21
C PHE A 271 -11.66 21.69 20.43
N TRP A 272 -12.37 22.83 20.32
CA TRP A 272 -11.80 24.16 20.57
C TRP A 272 -11.75 24.55 22.05
N ALA A 273 -12.50 23.89 22.93
CA ALA A 273 -12.48 24.16 24.38
C ALA A 273 -11.30 23.48 25.09
N GLU A 274 -10.96 22.25 24.72
CA GLU A 274 -9.87 21.48 25.35
C GLU A 274 -8.49 21.73 24.71
N ASN A 275 -8.44 22.40 23.55
CA ASN A 275 -7.23 22.57 22.70
C ASN A 275 -5.96 23.00 23.48
N TYR A 276 -6.11 23.76 24.58
CA TYR A 276 -5.18 23.80 25.72
C TYR A 276 -6.01 24.03 27.00
N PRO A 277 -5.96 23.16 28.05
CA PRO A 277 -4.75 23.00 28.86
C PRO A 277 -4.52 21.61 29.50
N ASP A 278 -3.41 20.95 29.11
CA ASP A 278 -2.80 19.75 29.74
C ASP A 278 -3.52 18.39 29.61
N ARG A 279 -2.98 17.55 28.71
CA ARG A 279 -3.26 16.11 28.45
C ARG A 279 -4.63 15.72 27.85
N VAL A 280 -4.60 15.32 26.57
CA VAL A 280 -5.51 14.29 26.05
C VAL A 280 -5.25 12.97 26.81
N PRO A 281 -6.26 12.25 27.33
CA PRO A 281 -6.06 10.99 28.02
C PRO A 281 -5.61 9.85 27.08
N ALA A 282 -4.53 9.15 27.43
CA ALA A 282 -4.23 7.86 26.82
C ALA A 282 -5.25 6.81 27.28
N ALA A 283 -6.05 6.27 26.36
CA ALA A 283 -7.05 5.24 26.65
C ALA A 283 -6.49 3.80 26.62
N ALA A 284 -5.23 3.61 26.19
CA ALA A 284 -4.52 2.34 26.34
C ALA A 284 -4.11 2.14 27.81
N ALA A 285 -4.39 0.95 28.35
CA ALA A 285 -4.00 0.61 29.72
C ALA A 285 -2.47 0.66 29.88
N LYS A 286 -1.98 1.12 31.03
CA LYS A 286 -0.55 1.15 31.35
C LYS A 286 0.08 -0.25 31.18
N ASP A 287 1.36 -0.29 30.80
CA ASP A 287 2.14 -1.52 30.61
C ASP A 287 1.66 -2.40 29.43
N THR A 288 0.89 -1.82 28.50
CA THR A 288 0.55 -2.41 27.19
C THR A 288 1.47 -1.93 26.07
N VAL A 289 1.50 -2.67 24.96
CA VAL A 289 2.32 -2.36 23.77
C VAL A 289 1.96 -0.99 23.18
N VAL A 290 0.67 -0.66 23.08
CA VAL A 290 0.21 0.64 22.54
C VAL A 290 0.44 1.77 23.55
N ALA A 291 0.28 1.51 24.86
CA ALA A 291 0.67 2.51 25.87
C ALA A 291 2.17 2.81 25.79
N TRP A 292 3.03 1.79 25.70
CA TRP A 292 4.47 1.99 25.50
C TRP A 292 4.74 2.79 24.22
N LEU A 293 4.14 2.42 23.07
CA LEU A 293 4.37 3.12 21.81
C LEU A 293 4.06 4.64 21.92
N TYR A 294 3.00 4.97 22.66
CA TYR A 294 2.54 6.34 22.94
C TYR A 294 3.04 6.93 24.26
N GLY A 295 4.09 6.34 24.84
CA GLY A 295 4.87 6.94 25.92
C GLY A 295 4.27 6.82 27.31
N ASP A 296 3.39 5.85 27.55
CA ASP A 296 2.88 5.48 28.87
C ASP A 296 2.05 6.61 29.52
N GLY A 297 1.16 7.19 28.70
CA GLY A 297 0.34 8.36 29.04
C GLY A 297 0.98 9.71 28.73
N VAL A 298 2.11 9.74 28.02
CA VAL A 298 2.80 10.98 27.62
C VAL A 298 2.19 11.63 26.37
N ALA A 299 1.60 10.84 25.47
CA ALA A 299 0.79 11.30 24.35
C ALA A 299 -0.54 10.53 24.27
N ASP A 300 -1.46 11.00 23.41
CA ASP A 300 -2.67 10.26 23.04
C ASP A 300 -2.30 8.89 22.44
N SER A 301 -2.86 7.83 23.03
CA SER A 301 -2.67 6.44 22.61
C SER A 301 -3.82 5.89 21.77
N GLY A 302 -4.84 6.71 21.50
CA GLY A 302 -6.06 6.32 20.80
C GLY A 302 -6.90 5.29 21.54
N VAL A 303 -7.97 4.84 20.88
CA VAL A 303 -8.88 3.80 21.39
C VAL A 303 -8.28 2.39 21.27
N ARG A 304 -8.93 1.36 21.83
CA ARG A 304 -8.51 -0.04 21.66
C ARG A 304 -8.52 -0.41 20.16
N GLY A 305 -7.36 -0.81 19.61
CA GLY A 305 -7.19 -0.97 18.17
C GLY A 305 -6.91 0.35 17.43
N ALA A 306 -6.28 1.34 18.08
CA ALA A 306 -5.66 2.47 17.40
C ALA A 306 -4.41 2.08 16.58
N VAL A 307 -3.81 0.93 16.95
CA VAL A 307 -2.73 0.22 16.26
C VAL A 307 -3.20 -1.24 16.16
N ASP A 308 -3.03 -1.87 15.00
CA ASP A 308 -3.54 -3.20 14.71
C ASP A 308 -2.49 -4.31 14.89
N LYS A 309 -2.95 -5.57 14.91
CA LYS A 309 -2.10 -6.74 15.17
C LYS A 309 -1.02 -6.88 14.08
N ASP A 310 0.22 -7.11 14.52
CA ASP A 310 1.43 -7.24 13.71
C ASP A 310 1.93 -5.95 13.03
N GLU A 311 1.37 -4.77 13.31
CA GLU A 311 1.92 -3.49 12.82
C GLU A 311 3.29 -3.17 13.46
N LEU A 312 3.56 -3.65 14.68
CA LEU A 312 4.89 -3.59 15.29
C LEU A 312 5.67 -4.87 14.97
N TYR A 313 6.67 -4.74 14.09
CA TYR A 313 7.63 -5.81 13.81
C TYR A 313 9.02 -5.25 13.51
N ILE A 314 10.02 -6.14 13.52
CA ILE A 314 11.32 -5.94 12.87
C ILE A 314 11.72 -7.20 12.12
N SER A 315 12.48 -7.05 11.02
CA SER A 315 13.22 -8.15 10.40
C SER A 315 14.71 -8.05 10.70
N ALA A 316 15.33 -9.18 11.04
CA ALA A 316 16.73 -9.26 11.46
C ALA A 316 17.36 -10.58 11.00
N ARG A 317 18.70 -10.64 10.91
CA ARG A 317 19.42 -11.89 10.67
C ARG A 317 19.84 -12.52 12.00
N VAL A 318 19.82 -13.84 12.07
CA VAL A 318 20.40 -14.59 13.18
C VAL A 318 21.93 -14.52 13.08
N LYS A 319 22.56 -13.71 13.94
CA LYS A 319 24.00 -13.58 14.06
C LYS A 319 24.62 -14.75 14.82
N GLU A 320 23.94 -15.25 15.87
CA GLU A 320 24.40 -16.40 16.65
C GLU A 320 23.22 -17.10 17.35
N VAL A 321 23.41 -18.36 17.76
CA VAL A 321 22.44 -19.17 18.50
C VAL A 321 23.16 -19.86 19.64
N GLY A 322 22.58 -19.85 20.84
CA GLY A 322 23.08 -20.57 22.00
C GLY A 322 21.96 -21.25 22.78
N ASP A 323 22.30 -21.86 23.90
CA ASP A 323 21.31 -22.56 24.73
C ASP A 323 20.31 -21.56 25.35
N GLY A 324 19.03 -21.69 25.01
CA GLY A 324 17.97 -20.76 25.42
C GLY A 324 18.03 -19.33 24.85
N TRP A 325 18.91 -19.01 23.87
CA TRP A 325 18.99 -17.65 23.31
C TRP A 325 19.38 -17.58 21.82
N VAL A 326 19.01 -16.47 21.19
CA VAL A 326 19.40 -16.08 19.82
C VAL A 326 19.99 -14.67 19.83
N GLU A 327 21.03 -14.41 19.04
CA GLU A 327 21.57 -13.07 18.83
C GLU A 327 21.29 -12.58 17.41
N LEU A 328 20.85 -11.33 17.30
CA LEU A 328 20.52 -10.63 16.07
C LEU A 328 21.74 -9.89 15.50
N ASP A 329 21.68 -9.58 14.21
CA ASP A 329 22.60 -8.64 13.55
C ASP A 329 22.31 -7.16 13.85
N ARG A 330 21.18 -6.85 14.50
CA ARG A 330 20.69 -5.49 14.78
C ARG A 330 19.92 -5.38 16.10
N GLU A 331 19.76 -4.14 16.56
CA GLU A 331 19.08 -3.77 17.80
C GLU A 331 17.56 -3.97 17.72
N LEU A 332 16.94 -4.54 18.77
CA LEU A 332 15.47 -4.65 18.88
C LEU A 332 14.85 -3.26 19.17
N PRO A 333 13.89 -2.75 18.36
CA PRO A 333 13.39 -1.38 18.45
C PRO A 333 12.27 -1.18 19.50
N PHE A 334 11.80 -2.28 20.10
CA PHE A 334 10.80 -2.30 21.16
C PHE A 334 11.28 -3.23 22.28
N PRO A 335 10.84 -3.05 23.54
CA PRO A 335 11.12 -4.01 24.58
C PRO A 335 10.14 -5.20 24.47
N VAL A 336 10.40 -6.24 25.27
CA VAL A 336 9.40 -7.27 25.60
C VAL A 336 9.19 -7.20 27.11
N GLN A 337 7.93 -7.17 27.56
CA GLN A 337 7.60 -6.96 28.97
C GLN A 337 6.41 -7.82 29.38
N GLY A 338 6.50 -8.49 30.53
CA GLY A 338 5.39 -9.26 31.10
C GLY A 338 4.83 -10.31 30.13
N ASP A 339 3.53 -10.21 29.83
CA ASP A 339 2.78 -11.16 28.99
C ASP A 339 2.69 -10.75 27.49
N TRP A 340 3.53 -9.83 27.01
CA TRP A 340 3.52 -9.41 25.59
C TRP A 340 3.86 -10.59 24.64
N ASP A 341 3.07 -10.76 23.58
CA ASP A 341 3.26 -11.77 22.51
C ASP A 341 4.34 -11.32 21.52
N ALA A 342 5.59 -11.53 21.92
CA ALA A 342 6.79 -11.34 21.12
C ALA A 342 7.12 -12.58 20.26
N THR A 343 6.25 -12.90 19.30
CA THR A 343 6.35 -14.10 18.46
C THR A 343 7.43 -13.94 17.37
N ILE A 344 8.27 -14.98 17.23
CA ILE A 344 9.37 -15.02 16.25
C ILE A 344 9.05 -16.03 15.15
N SER A 345 9.17 -15.60 13.90
CA SER A 345 8.96 -16.41 12.70
C SER A 345 10.14 -16.27 11.73
N ARG A 346 10.40 -17.31 10.94
CA ARG A 346 11.34 -17.31 9.81
C ARG A 346 10.85 -16.34 8.73
N ASP A 347 11.69 -15.42 8.25
CA ASP A 347 11.31 -14.50 7.18
C ASP A 347 11.27 -15.23 5.83
N ARG A 348 10.12 -15.18 5.16
CA ARG A 348 9.91 -15.73 3.80
C ARG A 348 9.01 -14.77 3.00
N PRO A 349 9.54 -13.64 2.50
CA PRO A 349 8.79 -12.79 1.58
C PRO A 349 8.48 -13.58 0.30
N GLN A 350 7.25 -13.46 -0.20
CA GLN A 350 6.84 -14.10 -1.45
C GLN A 350 7.44 -13.38 -2.67
N LEU A 351 7.51 -12.05 -2.59
CA LEU A 351 7.99 -11.17 -3.65
C LEU A 351 9.20 -10.41 -3.10
N LYS A 352 10.34 -10.52 -3.78
CA LYS A 352 11.62 -9.90 -3.42
C LYS A 352 12.50 -9.72 -4.65
N GLU A 353 13.53 -8.87 -4.53
CA GLU A 353 14.53 -8.65 -5.59
C GLU A 353 13.91 -8.19 -6.94
N SER A 354 12.71 -7.60 -6.86
CA SER A 354 11.93 -7.05 -7.97
C SER A 354 11.94 -5.52 -7.90
N GLY A 355 11.80 -4.83 -9.04
CA GLY A 355 11.97 -3.37 -9.09
C GLY A 355 11.28 -2.68 -10.26
N ILE A 356 11.25 -1.35 -10.23
CA ILE A 356 10.90 -0.51 -11.40
C ILE A 356 11.84 0.69 -11.51
N GLU A 357 12.37 0.92 -12.71
CA GLU A 357 13.50 1.83 -12.89
C GLU A 357 13.58 2.52 -14.25
N HIS A 358 14.25 3.68 -14.23
CA HIS A 358 14.75 4.39 -15.41
C HIS A 358 13.66 4.75 -16.44
N LEU A 359 12.48 5.18 -15.97
CA LEU A 359 11.33 5.54 -16.81
C LEU A 359 10.47 6.68 -16.24
N THR A 360 9.65 7.30 -17.09
CA THR A 360 8.53 8.15 -16.66
C THR A 360 7.23 7.35 -16.61
N ILE A 361 6.39 7.58 -15.60
CA ILE A 361 4.95 7.27 -15.61
C ILE A 361 4.19 8.59 -15.72
N GLU A 362 3.39 8.77 -16.75
CA GLU A 362 2.64 10.01 -17.01
C GLU A 362 1.15 9.71 -17.11
N PHE A 363 0.34 10.30 -16.23
CA PHE A 363 -1.10 10.29 -16.39
C PHE A 363 -1.58 11.40 -17.32
N VAL A 364 -2.68 11.14 -18.03
CA VAL A 364 -3.49 12.20 -18.65
C VAL A 364 -3.83 13.25 -17.60
N HIS A 365 -3.63 14.53 -17.93
CA HIS A 365 -3.85 15.61 -16.96
C HIS A 365 -5.34 15.75 -16.63
N SER A 366 -5.66 15.72 -15.34
CA SER A 366 -6.96 16.11 -14.80
C SER A 366 -6.81 17.18 -13.72
N ILE A 367 -7.92 17.85 -13.42
CA ILE A 367 -8.10 18.58 -12.16
C ILE A 367 -8.33 17.56 -11.02
N VAL A 368 -7.87 17.91 -9.82
CA VAL A 368 -8.05 17.19 -8.55
C VAL A 368 -9.33 17.68 -7.88
N GLY A 369 -10.09 16.76 -7.27
CA GLY A 369 -11.32 17.09 -6.56
C GLY A 369 -11.08 17.53 -5.11
N LYS A 370 -12.03 17.20 -4.23
CA LYS A 370 -11.80 17.26 -2.77
C LYS A 370 -10.87 16.13 -2.32
N HIS A 371 -10.39 16.23 -1.09
CA HIS A 371 -9.83 15.10 -0.34
C HIS A 371 -10.76 13.87 -0.43
N TRP A 372 -10.21 12.66 -0.54
CA TRP A 372 -10.93 11.38 -0.72
C TRP A 372 -11.71 11.20 -2.04
N THR A 373 -11.60 12.13 -3.00
CA THR A 373 -12.30 12.05 -4.31
C THR A 373 -11.37 11.66 -5.46
N ASP A 374 -10.23 11.05 -5.14
CA ASP A 374 -9.21 10.64 -6.12
C ASP A 374 -9.81 9.69 -7.16
N ARG A 375 -9.55 9.96 -8.45
CA ARG A 375 -10.06 9.07 -9.50
C ARG A 375 -9.28 7.75 -9.58
N GLY A 376 -8.17 7.68 -8.87
CA GLY A 376 -7.23 6.56 -8.91
C GLY A 376 -6.23 6.69 -10.05
N TYR A 377 -5.71 7.89 -10.30
CA TYR A 377 -4.47 8.06 -11.07
C TYR A 377 -3.26 7.68 -10.19
N ASN A 378 -3.19 6.41 -9.81
CA ASN A 378 -2.23 5.86 -8.85
C ASN A 378 -1.13 5.09 -9.59
N ALA A 379 0.14 5.52 -9.51
CA ALA A 379 1.20 4.99 -10.38
C ALA A 379 1.76 3.63 -9.93
N ILE A 380 2.33 3.55 -8.73
CA ILE A 380 3.06 2.36 -8.25
C ILE A 380 2.52 1.90 -6.90
N GLN A 381 2.35 0.59 -6.72
CA GLN A 381 2.09 -0.03 -5.42
C GLN A 381 2.95 -1.28 -5.21
N TYR A 382 3.46 -1.43 -4.00
CA TYR A 382 4.16 -2.63 -3.52
C TYR A 382 3.41 -3.19 -2.31
N ILE A 383 3.23 -4.51 -2.25
CA ILE A 383 2.48 -5.21 -1.20
C ILE A 383 3.27 -6.43 -0.72
N GLY A 384 3.65 -6.48 0.56
CA GLY A 384 4.29 -7.68 1.12
C GLY A 384 5.66 -8.02 0.50
N VAL A 385 6.42 -6.98 0.11
CA VAL A 385 7.67 -7.10 -0.66
C VAL A 385 8.88 -6.91 0.25
N SER A 386 10.03 -7.50 -0.07
CA SER A 386 11.28 -7.19 0.64
C SER A 386 12.51 -7.22 -0.26
N ASN A 387 13.56 -6.47 0.07
CA ASN A 387 14.76 -6.34 -0.79
C ASN A 387 14.39 -5.90 -2.22
N SER A 388 13.71 -4.76 -2.37
CA SER A 388 13.22 -4.26 -3.66
C SER A 388 13.57 -2.79 -3.88
N TRP A 389 13.25 -2.24 -5.05
CA TRP A 389 13.59 -0.85 -5.37
C TRP A 389 12.68 -0.11 -6.36
N VAL A 390 12.73 1.22 -6.27
CA VAL A 390 12.26 2.15 -7.31
C VAL A 390 13.41 3.11 -7.63
N ASP A 391 13.93 3.13 -8.86
CA ASP A 391 15.16 3.87 -9.20
C ASP A 391 15.00 4.85 -10.39
N GLU A 392 15.31 6.12 -10.15
CA GLU A 392 15.22 7.23 -11.13
C GLU A 392 13.86 7.35 -11.85
N VAL A 393 12.76 6.96 -11.19
CA VAL A 393 11.41 7.03 -11.77
C VAL A 393 10.84 8.45 -11.63
N THR A 394 10.33 9.00 -12.73
CA THR A 394 9.54 10.25 -12.71
C THR A 394 8.05 9.92 -12.83
N ILE A 395 7.21 10.42 -11.93
CA ILE A 395 5.75 10.26 -11.98
C ILE A 395 5.12 11.63 -12.23
N LYS A 396 4.20 11.72 -13.20
CA LYS A 396 3.53 12.97 -13.57
C LYS A 396 2.02 12.88 -13.50
N ASN A 397 1.39 13.93 -12.99
CA ASN A 397 -0.07 14.11 -12.91
C ASN A 397 -0.81 13.04 -12.08
N CYS A 398 -0.13 12.34 -11.19
CA CYS A 398 -0.75 11.30 -10.37
C CYS A 398 -1.63 11.89 -9.26
N ASP A 399 -2.72 11.20 -8.94
CA ASP A 399 -3.45 11.37 -7.68
C ASP A 399 -2.57 10.84 -6.54
N ASN A 400 -2.04 9.62 -6.70
CA ASN A 400 -1.06 9.01 -5.80
C ASN A 400 0.17 8.51 -6.57
N GLY A 401 1.37 8.79 -6.06
CA GLY A 401 2.61 8.37 -6.70
C GLY A 401 2.97 6.92 -6.37
N ILE A 402 3.45 6.68 -5.16
CA ILE A 402 3.96 5.39 -4.71
C ILE A 402 3.37 4.99 -3.36
N PHE A 403 2.65 3.86 -3.32
CA PHE A 403 2.19 3.20 -2.10
C PHE A 403 3.07 1.99 -1.75
N TRP A 404 3.82 2.06 -0.65
CA TRP A 404 4.58 0.93 -0.10
C TRP A 404 3.85 0.37 1.12
N ASN A 405 3.17 -0.77 0.92
CA ASN A 405 2.42 -1.48 1.93
C ASN A 405 3.14 -2.76 2.37
N TRP A 406 3.60 -2.84 3.62
CA TRP A 406 4.41 -3.98 4.08
C TRP A 406 5.63 -4.20 3.19
N VAL A 407 6.40 -3.14 2.96
CA VAL A 407 7.69 -3.19 2.25
C VAL A 407 8.82 -3.13 3.26
N ASP A 408 9.82 -3.98 3.09
CA ASP A 408 10.90 -4.15 4.05
C ASP A 408 12.28 -4.13 3.38
N ARG A 409 13.27 -3.50 4.02
CA ARG A 409 14.69 -3.48 3.55
C ARG A 409 14.84 -3.11 2.06
N SER A 410 14.13 -2.09 1.60
CA SER A 410 14.02 -1.70 0.18
C SER A 410 14.40 -0.23 -0.04
N THR A 411 14.77 0.15 -1.27
CA THR A 411 15.25 1.52 -1.59
C THR A 411 14.39 2.21 -2.65
N MET A 412 13.85 3.39 -2.37
CA MET A 412 13.48 4.37 -3.39
C MET A 412 14.66 5.33 -3.60
N ARG A 413 15.11 5.54 -4.84
CA ARG A 413 16.16 6.49 -5.18
C ARG A 413 15.78 7.36 -6.38
N GLY A 414 16.06 8.67 -6.29
CA GLY A 414 15.91 9.59 -7.42
C GLY A 414 14.47 9.82 -7.90
N VAL A 415 13.47 9.45 -7.09
CA VAL A 415 12.05 9.56 -7.46
C VAL A 415 11.63 11.03 -7.58
N LYS A 416 11.09 11.41 -8.74
CA LYS A 416 10.52 12.74 -8.97
C LYS A 416 9.00 12.64 -9.14
N ILE A 417 8.24 13.41 -8.37
CA ILE A 417 6.79 13.58 -8.55
C ILE A 417 6.52 14.99 -9.07
N ASP A 418 5.75 15.13 -10.15
CA ASP A 418 5.63 16.37 -10.91
C ASP A 418 4.23 16.54 -11.55
N VAL A 419 3.93 17.72 -12.10
CA VAL A 419 2.71 17.96 -12.89
C VAL A 419 3.04 18.70 -14.19
N THR A 420 2.43 18.30 -15.30
CA THR A 420 2.67 18.94 -16.61
C THR A 420 2.05 20.34 -16.71
N LYS A 421 1.08 20.64 -15.83
CA LYS A 421 0.50 21.95 -15.53
C LYS A 421 -0.30 21.81 -14.20
N PRO A 422 -0.61 22.91 -13.48
CA PRO A 422 -1.39 22.88 -12.24
C PRO A 422 -2.63 21.98 -12.32
N ARG A 423 -2.86 21.15 -11.29
CA ARG A 423 -4.05 20.28 -11.19
C ARG A 423 -5.17 20.85 -10.31
N TRP A 424 -5.06 22.10 -9.87
CA TRP A 424 -6.06 22.77 -9.03
C TRP A 424 -6.73 23.95 -9.78
N PRO A 425 -7.99 24.30 -9.48
CA PRO A 425 -8.72 25.36 -10.20
C PRO A 425 -8.53 26.78 -9.61
N VAL A 426 -7.98 26.89 -8.40
CA VAL A 426 -7.89 28.15 -7.63
C VAL A 426 -6.59 28.94 -7.87
N THR A 427 -6.63 30.25 -7.69
CA THR A 427 -5.46 31.13 -7.85
C THR A 427 -4.61 31.29 -6.58
N ALA A 428 -5.05 30.76 -5.43
CA ALA A 428 -4.38 30.89 -4.15
C ALA A 428 -3.45 29.70 -3.84
N TYR A 429 -2.14 29.96 -3.68
CA TYR A 429 -1.13 28.91 -3.46
C TYR A 429 -1.40 28.01 -2.23
N ARG A 430 -2.09 28.51 -1.19
CA ARG A 430 -2.36 27.70 0.02
C ARG A 430 -3.19 26.45 -0.28
N GLU A 431 -4.13 26.58 -1.22
CA GLU A 431 -5.10 25.58 -1.66
C GLU A 431 -4.62 24.80 -2.92
N ALA A 432 -3.37 25.00 -3.35
CA ALA A 432 -2.81 24.47 -4.60
C ALA A 432 -2.44 22.96 -4.53
N LEU A 433 -3.44 22.11 -4.36
CA LEU A 433 -3.27 20.65 -4.19
C LEU A 433 -3.24 19.92 -5.54
N ASN A 434 -2.31 18.99 -5.71
CA ASN A 434 -2.04 18.28 -6.99
C ASN A 434 -2.38 16.80 -6.97
N GLY A 435 -2.94 16.33 -5.86
CA GLY A 435 -3.28 14.95 -5.57
C GLY A 435 -3.11 14.70 -4.08
N HIS A 436 -3.13 13.43 -3.71
CA HIS A 436 -3.26 12.97 -2.34
C HIS A 436 -1.89 12.58 -1.73
N HIS A 437 -1.34 11.38 -2.04
CA HIS A 437 -0.04 10.89 -1.54
C HIS A 437 1.00 10.68 -2.67
N PRO A 438 2.04 11.52 -2.81
CA PRO A 438 3.18 11.28 -3.71
C PRO A 438 4.01 10.05 -3.33
N ILE A 439 4.34 9.91 -2.04
CA ILE A 439 5.12 8.79 -1.49
C ILE A 439 4.51 8.44 -0.13
N SER A 440 4.07 7.20 0.05
CA SER A 440 3.48 6.71 1.31
C SER A 440 4.02 5.35 1.71
N LEU A 441 4.47 5.22 2.96
CA LEU A 441 4.98 3.99 3.57
C LEU A 441 4.08 3.58 4.75
N THR A 442 3.36 2.47 4.59
CA THR A 442 2.34 1.96 5.53
C THR A 442 2.66 0.51 5.88
N GLU A 443 2.69 0.13 7.17
CA GLU A 443 3.21 -1.17 7.66
C GLU A 443 4.63 -1.51 7.17
N SER A 444 5.40 -0.52 6.70
CA SER A 444 6.69 -0.72 6.00
C SER A 444 7.88 -0.42 6.90
N SER A 445 8.93 -1.24 6.85
CA SER A 445 10.05 -1.19 7.79
C SER A 445 11.44 -1.10 7.13
N SER A 446 12.39 -0.46 7.82
CA SER A 446 13.83 -0.50 7.47
C SER A 446 14.17 -0.08 6.03
N ASN A 447 13.37 0.78 5.40
CA ASN A 447 13.56 1.22 4.02
C ASN A 447 14.39 2.50 3.91
N LEU A 448 14.97 2.74 2.73
CA LEU A 448 15.65 3.99 2.37
C LEU A 448 14.87 4.70 1.27
N VAL A 449 14.65 6.00 1.43
CA VAL A 449 14.01 6.88 0.43
C VAL A 449 14.93 8.08 0.24
N GLU A 450 15.68 8.11 -0.86
CA GLU A 450 16.76 9.08 -1.06
C GLU A 450 16.71 9.87 -2.38
N GLY A 451 17.15 11.14 -2.34
CA GLY A 451 17.25 11.99 -3.53
C GLY A 451 15.91 12.37 -4.17
N PHE A 452 14.81 12.25 -3.42
CA PHE A 452 13.45 12.46 -3.93
C PHE A 452 13.13 13.94 -4.18
N ASN A 453 12.22 14.20 -5.11
CA ASN A 453 11.79 15.56 -5.49
C ASN A 453 10.28 15.64 -5.73
N VAL A 454 9.53 16.17 -4.76
CA VAL A 454 8.08 16.42 -4.88
C VAL A 454 7.88 17.84 -5.42
N ALA A 455 7.87 17.96 -6.75
CA ALA A 455 7.92 19.22 -7.50
C ALA A 455 6.58 19.98 -7.61
N ALA A 456 5.51 19.44 -7.02
CA ALA A 456 4.20 20.08 -6.88
C ALA A 456 3.63 19.78 -5.49
N LYS A 457 2.70 20.59 -4.98
CA LYS A 457 2.17 20.45 -3.61
C LYS A 457 1.01 19.44 -3.57
N TYR A 458 1.07 18.43 -2.70
CA TYR A 458 0.02 17.41 -2.50
C TYR A 458 -0.64 17.53 -1.12
N ILE A 459 -1.64 16.72 -0.78
CA ILE A 459 -2.25 16.74 0.57
C ILE A 459 -1.24 16.19 1.60
N HIS A 460 -0.67 15.01 1.34
CA HIS A 460 0.23 14.29 2.23
C HIS A 460 1.52 13.92 1.46
N ASP A 461 2.50 14.83 1.40
CA ASP A 461 3.63 14.73 0.44
C ASP A 461 4.53 13.51 0.67
N ILE A 462 4.87 13.23 1.94
CA ILE A 462 5.74 12.13 2.38
C ILE A 462 5.08 11.49 3.61
N THR A 463 4.39 10.37 3.43
CA THR A 463 3.58 9.71 4.47
C THR A 463 4.29 8.55 5.15
N VAL A 464 4.17 8.48 6.48
CA VAL A 464 4.38 7.27 7.29
C VAL A 464 3.13 6.96 8.13
N ALA A 465 2.68 5.71 8.13
CA ALA A 465 1.42 5.27 8.75
C ALA A 465 1.47 3.81 9.25
N SER A 466 0.52 3.38 10.10
CA SER A 466 0.31 1.98 10.50
C SER A 466 1.60 1.22 10.86
N GLY A 467 2.24 1.58 11.97
CA GLY A 467 3.47 0.94 12.46
C GLY A 467 4.71 1.10 11.57
N ALA A 468 4.64 1.87 10.48
CA ALA A 468 5.79 2.13 9.62
C ALA A 468 6.97 2.68 10.43
N SER A 469 8.12 2.02 10.34
CA SER A 469 9.19 2.16 11.33
C SER A 469 10.58 1.90 10.77
N MET A 470 11.62 2.44 11.43
CA MET A 470 13.02 2.28 10.99
C MET A 470 13.33 2.80 9.58
N ASN A 471 12.39 3.48 8.91
CA ASN A 471 12.58 4.01 7.56
C ASN A 471 13.41 5.29 7.59
N VAL A 472 14.18 5.53 6.54
CA VAL A 472 15.07 6.68 6.36
C VAL A 472 14.65 7.46 5.13
N PHE A 473 14.28 8.72 5.32
CA PHE A 473 14.06 9.69 4.25
C PHE A 473 15.24 10.68 4.24
N ARG A 474 16.02 10.71 3.14
CA ARG A 474 17.25 11.51 3.06
C ARG A 474 17.42 12.31 1.77
N ALA A 475 18.20 13.41 1.82
CA ALA A 475 18.62 14.21 0.67
C ALA A 475 17.47 14.63 -0.27
N GLY A 476 16.27 14.82 0.30
CA GLY A 476 15.04 15.03 -0.44
C GLY A 476 14.65 16.51 -0.53
N LYS A 477 13.73 16.83 -1.43
CA LYS A 477 13.16 18.18 -1.54
C LYS A 477 11.72 18.19 -2.05
N GLY A 478 11.05 19.32 -1.86
CA GLY A 478 9.80 19.66 -2.53
C GLY A 478 9.46 21.13 -2.42
N VAL A 479 8.31 21.54 -2.98
CA VAL A 479 7.93 22.96 -3.04
C VAL A 479 7.50 23.51 -1.67
N ASP A 480 6.74 22.73 -0.89
CA ASP A 480 6.19 23.13 0.42
C ASP A 480 5.90 21.86 1.25
N LEU A 481 6.95 21.05 1.51
CA LEU A 481 6.78 19.69 2.04
C LEU A 481 6.07 19.64 3.39
N ASN A 482 5.10 18.73 3.55
CA ASN A 482 4.80 18.10 4.84
C ASN A 482 5.47 16.71 4.95
N LEU A 483 5.96 16.41 6.16
CA LEU A 483 6.26 15.05 6.60
C LEU A 483 5.02 14.58 7.37
N ASP A 484 4.23 13.77 6.71
CA ASP A 484 2.89 13.37 7.12
C ASP A 484 2.96 12.11 7.98
N HIS A 485 2.65 12.25 9.26
CA HIS A 485 2.55 11.14 10.20
C HIS A 485 1.07 10.78 10.36
N HIS A 486 0.57 9.86 9.53
CA HIS A 486 -0.86 9.61 9.30
C HIS A 486 -1.53 8.76 10.40
N ARG A 487 -1.08 8.91 11.65
CA ARG A 487 -1.55 8.15 12.84
C ARG A 487 -1.34 6.63 12.68
N ALA A 488 -1.92 5.84 13.59
CA ALA A 488 -1.67 4.40 13.72
C ALA A 488 -0.19 4.03 13.99
N GLY A 489 0.48 4.78 14.87
CA GLY A 489 1.74 4.35 15.49
C GLY A 489 3.05 4.36 14.67
N PRO A 490 3.27 5.17 13.61
CA PRO A 490 4.57 5.20 12.92
C PRO A 490 5.67 5.70 13.87
N PHE A 491 6.79 4.96 13.99
CA PHE A 491 7.74 5.10 15.10
C PHE A 491 9.20 4.82 14.71
N PHE A 492 10.17 5.45 15.38
CA PHE A 492 11.59 5.38 15.03
C PHE A 492 11.92 5.58 13.52
N ASN A 493 11.17 6.43 12.80
CA ASN A 493 11.57 6.86 11.45
C ASN A 493 12.58 8.00 11.51
N LEU A 494 13.53 8.04 10.57
CA LEU A 494 14.52 9.10 10.42
C LEU A 494 14.22 9.94 9.17
N PHE A 495 14.15 11.24 9.37
CA PHE A 495 14.08 12.24 8.31
C PHE A 495 15.31 13.14 8.41
N THR A 496 16.15 13.16 7.39
CA THR A 496 17.43 13.90 7.45
C THR A 496 17.81 14.56 6.13
N ASP A 497 18.50 15.69 6.17
CA ASP A 497 18.91 16.41 4.94
C ASP A 497 17.75 16.72 3.95
N ILE A 498 16.56 17.09 4.44
CA ILE A 498 15.38 17.38 3.60
C ILE A 498 15.14 18.90 3.50
N ASP A 499 14.92 19.39 2.27
CA ASP A 499 14.46 20.76 2.01
C ASP A 499 12.95 20.82 1.78
N HIS A 500 12.24 21.44 2.71
CA HIS A 500 10.79 21.66 2.60
C HIS A 500 10.41 22.79 1.64
N GLY A 501 11.37 23.44 0.97
CA GLY A 501 11.13 24.55 0.06
C GLY A 501 10.60 25.76 0.83
N TYR A 502 9.30 26.05 0.70
CA TYR A 502 8.63 27.12 1.46
C TYR A 502 8.48 26.79 2.95
N GLY A 503 8.41 25.50 3.32
CA GLY A 503 8.33 25.04 4.71
C GLY A 503 7.18 25.65 5.52
N THR A 504 6.02 25.86 4.90
CA THR A 504 4.87 26.48 5.59
C THR A 504 4.08 25.49 6.45
N ARG A 505 4.23 24.19 6.16
CA ARG A 505 3.44 23.10 6.74
C ARG A 505 4.25 21.84 7.13
N PRO A 506 5.49 21.94 7.66
CA PRO A 506 6.46 20.84 7.70
C PRO A 506 6.00 19.54 8.37
N PHE A 507 5.01 19.62 9.28
CA PHE A 507 4.47 18.50 10.05
C PHE A 507 2.94 18.41 9.99
N ALA A 508 2.30 19.12 9.05
CA ALA A 508 0.85 19.02 8.87
C ALA A 508 0.49 17.60 8.45
N SER A 509 -0.23 16.87 9.30
CA SER A 509 -0.39 15.42 9.20
C SER A 509 -1.86 15.00 9.22
N GLY A 510 -2.20 13.90 8.55
CA GLY A 510 -3.54 13.32 8.49
C GLY A 510 -3.77 12.18 9.49
N GLY A 511 -4.61 11.22 9.09
CA GLY A 511 -5.02 10.08 9.89
C GLY A 511 -6.29 10.33 10.70
N ARG A 512 -7.09 9.28 10.87
CA ARG A 512 -8.33 9.31 11.67
C ARG A 512 -8.03 9.60 13.14
N MET A 513 -8.72 10.58 13.74
CA MET A 513 -8.46 11.05 15.11
C MET A 513 -8.45 9.95 16.19
N GLY A 514 -9.22 8.88 16.03
CA GLY A 514 -9.24 7.74 16.97
C GLY A 514 -8.01 6.82 16.92
N ARG A 515 -7.14 6.95 15.90
CA ARG A 515 -5.93 6.11 15.69
C ARG A 515 -4.68 6.68 16.38
N ALA A 516 -4.87 7.26 17.57
CA ALA A 516 -3.84 7.82 18.45
C ALA A 516 -3.12 9.06 17.88
N ALA A 517 -2.13 9.59 18.62
CA ALA A 517 -1.28 10.69 18.18
C ALA A 517 -0.55 10.37 16.87
N HIS A 518 -0.18 11.40 16.11
CA HIS A 518 0.36 11.27 14.75
C HIS A 518 1.57 10.33 14.65
N SER A 519 2.55 10.45 15.56
CA SER A 519 3.72 9.59 15.66
C SER A 519 3.73 8.78 16.95
N GLY A 520 4.14 7.51 16.86
CA GLY A 520 4.70 6.78 17.99
C GLY A 520 6.10 7.31 18.36
N ARG A 521 6.70 6.77 19.42
CA ARG A 521 7.97 7.27 19.99
C ARG A 521 9.17 7.24 19.02
N GLY A 522 10.12 8.15 19.26
CA GLY A 522 11.50 8.06 18.73
C GLY A 522 11.72 8.49 17.28
N SER A 523 10.68 8.92 16.56
CA SER A 523 10.84 9.56 15.25
C SER A 523 11.77 10.78 15.34
N THR A 524 12.65 10.93 14.35
CA THR A 524 13.81 11.83 14.40
C THR A 524 13.91 12.70 13.16
N PHE A 525 13.96 14.01 13.37
CA PHE A 525 14.08 15.03 12.34
C PHE A 525 15.43 15.75 12.49
N TRP A 526 16.34 15.61 11.52
CA TRP A 526 17.75 16.00 11.65
C TRP A 526 18.27 16.78 10.42
N GLY A 527 18.64 18.05 10.59
CA GLY A 527 19.20 18.86 9.48
C GLY A 527 18.15 19.35 8.48
N LEU A 528 16.86 19.32 8.85
CA LEU A 528 15.78 19.78 7.99
C LEU A 528 15.84 21.30 7.78
N ARG A 529 15.47 21.75 6.58
CA ARG A 529 15.57 23.16 6.16
C ARG A 529 14.34 23.62 5.38
N ALA A 530 14.16 24.93 5.29
CA ALA A 530 13.31 25.58 4.30
C ALA A 530 14.10 26.75 3.68
N THR A 531 14.32 26.67 2.36
CA THR A 531 15.19 27.60 1.61
C THR A 531 14.44 28.66 0.82
N ALA A 532 13.15 28.44 0.50
CA ALA A 532 12.42 29.25 -0.47
C ALA A 532 11.43 30.25 0.16
N ASN A 533 11.05 31.28 -0.60
CA ASN A 533 10.05 32.27 -0.19
C ASN A 533 8.65 31.86 -0.61
N ALA A 534 7.80 31.51 0.37
CA ALA A 534 6.38 31.27 0.16
C ALA A 534 5.73 32.47 -0.58
N PRO A 535 4.83 32.23 -1.55
CA PRO A 535 4.11 33.30 -2.24
C PRO A 535 3.38 34.21 -1.25
N PRO A 536 3.23 35.51 -1.57
CA PRO A 536 2.44 36.41 -0.73
C PRO A 536 1.01 35.86 -0.59
N PRO A 537 0.36 36.02 0.58
CA PRO A 537 -1.04 35.65 0.72
C PRO A 537 -1.88 36.45 -0.30
N PRO A 538 -2.99 35.88 -0.81
CA PRO A 538 -3.89 36.62 -1.68
C PRO A 538 -4.36 37.90 -0.98
N PRO A 539 -4.57 39.01 -1.72
CA PRO A 539 -5.10 40.24 -1.13
C PRO A 539 -6.42 39.93 -0.43
N ARG A 540 -6.64 40.51 0.76
CA ARG A 540 -7.91 40.34 1.48
C ARG A 540 -9.05 40.79 0.55
N PRO A 541 -10.16 40.03 0.48
CA PRO A 541 -11.35 40.53 -0.21
C PRO A 541 -11.77 41.86 0.42
N PRO A 542 -12.32 42.81 -0.37
CA PRO A 542 -12.84 44.06 0.18
C PRO A 542 -13.90 43.75 1.25
N PRO A 543 -14.01 44.56 2.32
CA PRO A 543 -15.00 44.32 3.36
C PRO A 543 -16.40 44.31 2.75
N SER A 544 -17.20 43.31 3.12
CA SER A 544 -18.57 43.14 2.64
C SER A 544 -19.35 44.45 2.79
N PRO A 545 -20.15 44.87 1.78
CA PRO A 545 -21.04 46.01 1.91
C PRO A 545 -21.87 45.89 3.18
N ARG A 546 -21.89 46.95 4.00
CA ARG A 546 -22.62 46.95 5.26
C ARG A 546 -24.10 46.61 4.96
N PRO A 547 -24.72 45.64 5.65
CA PRO A 547 -26.11 45.29 5.39
C PRO A 547 -27.00 46.55 5.42
N PRO A 548 -27.96 46.70 4.50
CA PRO A 548 -28.91 47.79 4.57
C PRO A 548 -29.64 47.73 5.92
N PRO A 549 -29.98 48.88 6.53
CA PRO A 549 -30.73 48.89 7.77
C PRO A 549 -32.06 48.15 7.58
N PRO A 550 -32.54 47.40 8.59
CA PRO A 550 -33.78 46.65 8.48
C PRO A 550 -34.94 47.61 8.16
N PRO A 551 -35.86 47.22 7.26
CA PRO A 551 -36.98 48.08 6.89
C PRO A 551 -37.87 48.34 8.12
N SER A 552 -38.33 49.59 8.26
CA SER A 552 -39.22 50.01 9.34
C SER A 552 -40.44 49.10 9.46
N PRO A 553 -40.90 48.75 10.68
CA PRO A 553 -42.06 47.89 10.87
C PRO A 553 -43.27 48.38 10.09
N ARG A 554 -43.82 47.52 9.22
CA ARG A 554 -45.03 47.81 8.45
C ARG A 554 -46.21 47.93 9.42
N PRO A 555 -47.07 48.96 9.34
CA PRO A 555 -48.24 49.06 10.21
C PRO A 555 -49.15 47.83 10.03
N PRO A 556 -49.83 47.37 11.10
CA PRO A 556 -50.65 46.17 11.05
C PRO A 556 -51.77 46.31 10.01
N SER A 557 -52.01 45.24 9.26
CA SER A 557 -53.11 45.20 8.29
C SER A 557 -54.45 45.04 9.01
N PRO A 558 -55.55 45.64 8.51
CA PRO A 558 -56.86 45.45 9.10
C PRO A 558 -57.29 43.97 9.02
N PRO A 559 -58.12 43.49 9.96
CA PRO A 559 -58.57 42.10 9.97
C PRO A 559 -59.40 41.76 8.72
N PRO A 560 -59.31 40.53 8.19
CA PRO A 560 -60.13 40.11 7.06
C PRO A 560 -61.61 40.03 7.46
N PRO A 561 -62.55 40.29 6.53
CA PRO A 561 -63.97 40.11 6.78
C PRO A 561 -64.31 38.63 7.04
N GLN A 562 -65.34 38.37 7.85
CA GLN A 562 -65.78 37.01 8.15
C GLN A 562 -66.25 36.27 6.87
N PRO A 563 -65.96 34.96 6.75
CA PRO A 563 -66.47 34.16 5.64
C PRO A 563 -67.99 34.02 5.72
N SER A 564 -68.67 34.16 4.58
CA SER A 564 -70.10 33.91 4.47
C SER A 564 -70.43 32.42 4.72
N PRO A 565 -71.61 32.10 5.29
CA PRO A 565 -72.01 30.71 5.51
C PRO A 565 -72.14 29.96 4.17
N PRO A 566 -71.83 28.65 4.14
CA PRO A 566 -71.82 27.86 2.90
C PRO A 566 -73.25 27.63 2.37
N PRO A 567 -73.44 27.62 1.03
CA PRO A 567 -74.71 27.24 0.42
C PRO A 567 -75.01 25.73 0.66
N PRO A 568 -76.29 25.33 0.69
CA PRO A 568 -76.70 23.95 0.98
C PRO A 568 -76.28 22.96 -0.11
N SER A 569 -75.95 21.74 0.30
CA SER A 569 -75.42 20.69 -0.58
C SER A 569 -76.43 20.19 -1.62
N PRO A 570 -76.01 19.91 -2.86
CA PRO A 570 -76.88 19.31 -3.88
C PRO A 570 -77.21 17.83 -3.57
N PRO A 571 -78.37 17.32 -4.03
CA PRO A 571 -78.76 15.92 -3.81
C PRO A 571 -77.91 14.94 -4.63
N PRO A 572 -77.72 13.69 -4.14
CA PRO A 572 -76.92 12.68 -4.82
C PRO A 572 -77.58 12.13 -6.09
N SER A 573 -76.77 11.54 -6.97
CA SER A 573 -77.21 10.82 -8.18
C SER A 573 -76.31 9.58 -8.41
N PRO A 574 -76.77 8.59 -9.20
CA PRO A 574 -76.57 7.18 -8.84
C PRO A 574 -75.19 6.56 -9.16
N LYS A 575 -74.92 5.44 -8.50
CA LYS A 575 -73.69 4.63 -8.64
C LYS A 575 -73.53 4.06 -10.07
N PRO A 576 -72.30 4.04 -10.62
CA PRO A 576 -71.96 3.17 -11.75
C PRO A 576 -72.08 1.67 -11.39
N PRO A 577 -72.39 0.79 -12.37
CA PRO A 577 -72.43 -0.65 -12.15
C PRO A 577 -71.03 -1.25 -11.99
N SER A 578 -70.95 -2.36 -11.23
CA SER A 578 -69.70 -3.05 -10.89
C SER A 578 -68.97 -3.65 -12.11
N PRO A 579 -67.62 -3.65 -12.13
CA PRO A 579 -66.86 -4.39 -13.14
C PRO A 579 -67.07 -5.91 -13.01
N ARG A 580 -67.10 -6.61 -14.15
CA ARG A 580 -67.25 -8.07 -14.22
C ARG A 580 -65.91 -8.74 -13.90
N PRO A 581 -65.85 -9.79 -13.06
CA PRO A 581 -64.58 -10.43 -12.72
C PRO A 581 -63.98 -11.19 -13.91
N PRO A 582 -62.64 -11.17 -14.08
CA PRO A 582 -61.94 -12.10 -14.98
C PRO A 582 -62.05 -13.55 -14.45
N LEU A 583 -61.89 -14.52 -15.35
CA LEU A 583 -62.23 -15.92 -15.10
C LEU A 583 -61.11 -16.72 -14.40
N PRO A 584 -61.47 -17.70 -13.54
CA PRO A 584 -60.54 -18.73 -13.05
C PRO A 584 -60.07 -19.68 -14.17
N PRO A 585 -58.97 -20.44 -13.97
CA PRO A 585 -58.26 -21.15 -15.04
C PRO A 585 -59.01 -22.39 -15.61
N PRO A 586 -58.67 -22.81 -16.84
CA PRO A 586 -59.23 -24.01 -17.46
C PRO A 586 -58.69 -25.31 -16.82
N PRO A 587 -59.48 -26.41 -16.81
CA PRO A 587 -59.10 -27.68 -16.20
C PRO A 587 -58.22 -28.57 -17.11
N SER A 588 -57.51 -29.49 -16.46
CA SER A 588 -56.76 -30.60 -17.09
C SER A 588 -57.68 -31.81 -17.43
N PRO A 589 -57.20 -32.87 -18.11
CA PRO A 589 -57.86 -33.41 -19.30
C PRO A 589 -58.92 -34.49 -19.08
N ARG A 590 -59.67 -34.81 -20.16
CA ARG A 590 -60.33 -36.12 -20.35
C ARG A 590 -60.15 -36.68 -21.78
N PRO A 591 -60.26 -38.01 -21.97
CA PRO A 591 -59.82 -38.71 -23.17
C PRO A 591 -60.92 -38.89 -24.25
N PRO A 592 -60.55 -39.32 -25.47
CA PRO A 592 -61.49 -39.84 -26.47
C PRO A 592 -62.18 -41.15 -26.03
N PRO A 593 -63.29 -41.57 -26.68
CA PRO A 593 -64.28 -42.45 -26.07
C PRO A 593 -64.39 -43.87 -26.66
N SER A 594 -65.13 -44.75 -25.99
CA SER A 594 -65.94 -45.81 -26.61
C SER A 594 -67.14 -46.21 -25.71
N PRO A 595 -68.22 -46.83 -26.25
CA PRO A 595 -69.57 -46.67 -25.69
C PRO A 595 -70.26 -47.98 -25.25
N ALA A 596 -71.34 -47.87 -24.46
CA ALA A 596 -72.66 -48.49 -24.71
C ALA A 596 -73.64 -48.20 -23.54
N ALA A 597 -74.94 -48.39 -23.77
CA ALA A 597 -76.10 -48.52 -22.84
C ALA A 597 -75.96 -48.05 -21.36
N GLY A 598 -76.84 -47.23 -20.78
CA GLY A 598 -78.11 -46.65 -21.25
C GLY A 598 -79.36 -47.39 -20.80
N THR A 599 -79.99 -46.97 -19.69
CA THR A 599 -81.47 -46.92 -19.51
C THR A 599 -81.90 -46.08 -18.28
N LEU A 600 -82.94 -45.28 -18.51
CA LEU A 600 -84.08 -44.91 -17.64
C LEU A 600 -83.91 -44.70 -16.11
N GLN A 601 -84.16 -43.43 -15.70
CA GLN A 601 -85.21 -42.97 -14.75
C GLN A 601 -85.79 -44.02 -13.74
N THR A 602 -85.91 -43.74 -12.43
CA THR A 602 -86.64 -42.61 -11.83
C THR A 602 -86.31 -42.36 -10.33
N ARG A 603 -86.57 -41.12 -9.85
CA ARG A 603 -87.14 -40.65 -8.54
C ARG A 603 -87.12 -41.57 -7.28
N PRO A 604 -87.18 -40.99 -6.05
CA PRO A 604 -86.60 -39.73 -5.56
C PRO A 604 -86.04 -39.79 -4.10
N ALA A 605 -85.42 -38.68 -3.67
CA ALA A 605 -85.41 -38.17 -2.27
C ALA A 605 -84.90 -39.02 -1.07
N ALA A 606 -83.78 -38.53 -0.51
CA ALA A 606 -83.59 -38.19 0.91
C ALA A 606 -83.04 -39.21 1.95
N VAL A 607 -81.85 -38.84 2.48
CA VAL A 607 -81.53 -38.67 3.92
C VAL A 607 -81.06 -39.89 4.77
N GLN A 608 -79.78 -39.84 5.18
CA GLN A 608 -79.16 -40.36 6.44
C GLN A 608 -79.09 -41.91 6.65
N GLN A 609 -78.11 -42.52 7.36
CA GLN A 609 -76.81 -42.06 7.89
C GLN A 609 -75.73 -43.23 7.83
N PRO A 610 -74.76 -43.49 8.74
CA PRO A 610 -73.33 -43.34 8.38
C PRO A 610 -72.39 -44.56 8.62
N ALA A 611 -71.08 -44.32 8.44
CA ALA A 611 -69.94 -44.87 9.21
C ALA A 611 -69.26 -46.23 8.84
N ALA A 612 -68.07 -46.09 8.21
CA ALA A 612 -66.74 -46.48 8.74
C ALA A 612 -66.16 -47.92 8.65
N THR A 613 -64.82 -47.98 8.44
CA THR A 613 -63.86 -49.11 8.55
C THR A 613 -64.00 -50.29 7.55
N GLY A 614 -62.97 -51.08 7.20
CA GLY A 614 -61.50 -50.97 7.39
C GLY A 614 -60.71 -52.30 7.22
N SER A 615 -59.41 -52.22 6.87
CA SER A 615 -58.33 -53.25 7.05
C SER A 615 -57.95 -54.30 5.96
N GLN A 616 -56.63 -54.37 5.67
CA GLN A 616 -55.67 -55.50 5.41
C GLN A 616 -55.80 -56.58 4.28
N ALA A 617 -54.85 -56.49 3.31
CA ALA A 617 -53.77 -57.44 2.87
C ALA A 617 -53.95 -58.97 2.59
N ALA A 618 -53.40 -59.49 1.45
CA ALA A 618 -52.59 -60.74 1.30
C ALA A 618 -52.17 -61.16 -0.17
N VAL A 619 -50.88 -61.56 -0.38
CA VAL A 619 -50.32 -62.74 -1.15
C VAL A 619 -50.68 -63.04 -2.65
N ALA A 620 -49.89 -63.68 -3.57
CA ALA A 620 -48.44 -63.69 -3.94
C ALA A 620 -48.10 -64.59 -5.20
N LYS A 621 -47.00 -64.28 -5.94
CA LYS A 621 -46.19 -65.09 -6.92
C LYS A 621 -46.81 -65.53 -8.29
N PRO A 622 -45.99 -65.90 -9.32
CA PRO A 622 -44.51 -65.85 -9.57
C PRO A 622 -44.15 -64.72 -10.60
N ALA A 623 -43.17 -64.66 -11.54
CA ALA A 623 -41.97 -65.40 -12.08
C ALA A 623 -41.12 -64.37 -12.94
N VAL A 624 -39.95 -64.54 -13.61
CA VAL A 624 -38.78 -65.48 -13.67
C VAL A 624 -37.56 -64.77 -14.37
N ALA A 625 -36.45 -65.48 -14.69
CA ALA A 625 -35.16 -65.10 -15.35
C ALA A 625 -35.12 -63.95 -16.42
N GLN A 626 -34.14 -63.01 -16.50
CA GLN A 626 -32.63 -62.96 -16.38
C GLN A 626 -31.85 -63.08 -17.73
N PRO A 627 -30.59 -62.60 -17.90
CA PRO A 627 -29.57 -62.01 -16.96
C PRO A 627 -29.33 -60.48 -17.11
N ALA A 628 -28.66 -59.68 -16.24
CA ALA A 628 -27.53 -59.80 -15.26
C ALA A 628 -26.12 -59.53 -15.88
N VAL A 629 -25.06 -59.00 -15.23
CA VAL A 629 -24.66 -58.76 -13.79
C VAL A 629 -23.39 -57.82 -13.82
N THR A 630 -22.89 -56.96 -12.89
CA THR A 630 -23.23 -56.35 -11.57
C THR A 630 -22.26 -55.17 -11.24
N GLN A 631 -22.53 -54.32 -10.21
CA GLN A 631 -21.52 -53.53 -9.44
C GLN A 631 -21.10 -54.28 -8.15
N PRO A 632 -20.19 -53.77 -7.26
CA PRO A 632 -20.69 -53.08 -6.04
C PRO A 632 -19.74 -52.07 -5.32
N THR A 633 -20.29 -51.42 -4.28
CA THR A 633 -19.58 -50.89 -3.09
C THR A 633 -20.08 -51.66 -1.83
N VAL A 634 -19.39 -51.75 -0.67
CA VAL A 634 -19.42 -50.85 0.51
C VAL A 634 -18.67 -51.57 1.67
N GLY A 635 -18.01 -50.88 2.63
CA GLY A 635 -17.53 -51.53 3.88
C GLY A 635 -16.85 -50.63 4.94
N LYS A 636 -17.01 -50.96 6.23
CA LYS A 636 -16.45 -50.35 7.47
C LYS A 636 -16.01 -51.50 8.44
N PRO A 637 -15.30 -51.29 9.57
CA PRO A 637 -14.30 -50.26 9.95
C PRO A 637 -13.07 -50.80 10.78
N ALA A 638 -12.16 -49.87 11.16
CA ALA A 638 -11.38 -49.81 12.42
C ALA A 638 -10.01 -50.54 12.64
N ALA A 639 -9.14 -49.82 13.38
CA ALA A 639 -7.96 -50.20 14.18
C ALA A 639 -6.65 -50.71 13.51
N GLY A 640 -5.48 -50.16 13.96
CA GLY A 640 -4.16 -50.82 13.84
C GLY A 640 -2.94 -49.96 13.45
N THR A 641 -2.16 -49.51 14.44
CA THR A 641 -0.67 -49.35 14.46
C THR A 641 0.16 -48.76 13.28
N GLN A 642 0.95 -47.72 13.62
CA GLN A 642 2.26 -47.35 13.03
C GLN A 642 3.36 -48.45 13.25
N PRO A 643 4.61 -48.43 12.67
CA PRO A 643 5.45 -47.24 12.37
C PRO A 643 6.46 -47.32 11.18
N ALA A 644 7.39 -46.33 11.16
CA ALA A 644 8.80 -46.39 10.73
C ALA A 644 9.23 -46.09 9.26
N VAL A 645 9.52 -44.81 9.02
CA VAL A 645 10.75 -44.22 8.41
C VAL A 645 11.82 -45.14 7.80
N ALA A 646 12.33 -44.74 6.62
CA ALA A 646 13.71 -45.02 6.16
C ALA A 646 14.32 -43.81 5.41
N LYS A 647 15.65 -43.67 5.43
CA LYS A 647 16.44 -42.64 4.71
C LYS A 647 17.37 -43.29 3.65
N PRO A 648 17.93 -42.55 2.67
CA PRO A 648 18.56 -43.12 1.48
C PRO A 648 20.01 -43.59 1.68
N ALA A 649 20.49 -44.43 0.76
CA ALA A 649 21.89 -44.83 0.59
C ALA A 649 22.47 -44.30 -0.73
N ALA A 650 23.81 -44.31 -0.87
CA ALA A 650 24.50 -43.47 -1.85
C ALA A 650 25.28 -44.22 -2.96
N GLY A 651 25.24 -43.64 -4.16
CA GLY A 651 26.43 -43.37 -4.99
C GLY A 651 27.05 -44.49 -5.84
N ARG A 652 27.24 -44.18 -7.14
CA ARG A 652 28.42 -44.60 -7.91
C ARG A 652 28.66 -43.67 -9.11
N ARG A 653 29.92 -43.48 -9.48
CA ARG A 653 30.34 -42.83 -10.74
C ARG A 653 30.45 -43.89 -11.84
N LEU A 654 30.39 -43.45 -13.10
CA LEU A 654 31.40 -43.78 -14.12
C LEU A 654 31.33 -42.76 -15.28
N ALA A 655 32.33 -42.78 -16.17
CA ALA A 655 32.49 -41.80 -17.24
C ALA A 655 32.47 -42.45 -18.63
N GLY A 656 32.19 -41.65 -19.66
CA GLY A 656 32.30 -42.03 -21.07
C GLY A 656 32.14 -40.80 -21.96
N ALA A 657 33.07 -40.60 -22.89
CA ALA A 657 33.05 -39.50 -23.86
C ALA A 657 32.87 -40.05 -25.28
N PHE A 658 32.32 -39.25 -26.19
CA PHE A 658 32.46 -39.40 -27.64
C PHE A 658 32.29 -38.04 -28.34
N GLU A 659 32.66 -37.94 -29.62
CA GLU A 659 33.15 -36.72 -30.26
C GLU A 659 32.50 -36.42 -31.62
N LEU A 660 32.45 -35.12 -31.98
CA LEU A 660 32.41 -34.56 -33.36
C LEU A 660 31.13 -34.80 -34.21
N PRO A 661 30.92 -34.11 -35.37
CA PRO A 661 31.77 -33.11 -36.04
C PRO A 661 31.11 -31.72 -36.32
N ILE A 662 31.86 -30.85 -37.01
CA ILE A 662 31.53 -29.44 -37.38
C ILE A 662 31.18 -29.32 -38.87
N ALA A 663 30.36 -28.34 -39.28
CA ALA A 663 30.25 -27.92 -40.69
C ALA A 663 29.91 -26.41 -40.93
N HIS A 664 30.90 -25.68 -41.46
CA HIS A 664 30.85 -24.49 -42.34
C HIS A 664 30.08 -23.19 -41.97
N ALA A 665 30.49 -22.09 -42.63
CA ALA A 665 30.01 -20.71 -42.45
C ALA A 665 30.13 -19.87 -43.75
N ALA A 666 29.32 -18.81 -43.85
CA ALA A 666 29.34 -17.70 -44.83
C ALA A 666 28.38 -16.59 -44.29
N GLU A 667 28.48 -15.29 -44.58
CA GLU A 667 29.51 -14.46 -45.22
C GLU A 667 29.40 -12.98 -44.70
N GLN A 668 30.29 -12.09 -45.13
CA GLN A 668 30.41 -10.66 -44.74
C GLN A 668 29.42 -9.76 -45.56
N PRO A 669 29.18 -8.43 -45.28
CA PRO A 669 30.12 -7.45 -44.73
C PRO A 669 29.58 -6.39 -43.71
N ALA A 670 30.48 -5.52 -43.26
CA ALA A 670 30.25 -4.45 -42.27
C ALA A 670 30.03 -3.04 -42.87
N TRP A 671 29.56 -2.11 -42.04
CA TRP A 671 29.48 -0.66 -42.31
C TRP A 671 29.96 0.15 -41.08
N GLN A 672 30.51 1.34 -41.29
CA GLN A 672 31.11 2.19 -40.24
C GLN A 672 30.40 3.55 -40.11
N PRO A 673 30.18 4.06 -38.89
CA PRO A 673 29.90 5.48 -38.65
C PRO A 673 31.18 6.26 -38.26
N SER A 674 31.36 7.43 -38.86
CA SER A 674 32.39 8.42 -38.48
C SER A 674 31.90 9.36 -37.36
N VAL A 675 32.83 9.89 -36.56
CA VAL A 675 32.55 10.96 -35.58
C VAL A 675 33.49 12.14 -35.87
N GLU A 676 32.93 13.36 -35.90
CA GLU A 676 33.61 14.60 -36.26
C GLU A 676 33.90 15.47 -35.02
N GLN A 677 34.78 16.47 -35.13
CA GLN A 677 35.44 17.14 -33.99
C GLN A 677 34.92 18.55 -33.67
N SER A 678 34.98 18.92 -32.38
CA SER A 678 35.28 20.28 -31.89
C SER A 678 35.46 20.20 -30.35
N GLU A 679 36.69 20.16 -29.83
CA GLU A 679 37.57 21.31 -29.53
C GLU A 679 37.09 22.23 -28.39
N ALA A 680 37.68 22.07 -27.20
CA ALA A 680 37.73 23.08 -26.13
C ALA A 680 38.96 22.85 -25.23
N TRP A 681 39.93 23.74 -25.36
CA TRP A 681 41.25 23.77 -24.74
C TRP A 681 41.27 23.71 -23.20
N TRP A 682 42.26 23.02 -22.62
CA TRP A 682 43.03 23.47 -21.44
C TRP A 682 44.40 22.77 -21.38
N GLU A 683 45.38 23.44 -20.75
CA GLU A 683 46.82 23.09 -20.82
C GLU A 683 47.27 22.04 -19.77
N GLY A 684 48.36 21.34 -20.08
CA GLY A 684 49.02 20.39 -19.16
C GLY A 684 50.13 21.03 -18.30
N PRO A 685 50.90 20.19 -17.59
CA PRO A 685 52.33 20.16 -17.92
C PRO A 685 52.91 18.74 -18.12
N GLU A 686 54.07 18.68 -18.76
CA GLU A 686 54.74 17.46 -19.22
C GLU A 686 55.53 16.71 -18.12
N ALA A 687 55.66 15.39 -18.25
CA ALA A 687 56.87 14.67 -17.82
C ALA A 687 57.06 13.31 -18.52
N LEU A 688 58.30 13.08 -18.96
CA LEU A 688 58.95 11.78 -19.24
C LEU A 688 58.45 10.90 -20.40
N GLN A 689 59.39 10.64 -21.32
CA GLN A 689 59.29 9.71 -22.44
C GLN A 689 59.79 8.30 -22.09
N SER A 690 59.62 7.39 -23.07
CA SER A 690 60.16 6.02 -23.18
C SER A 690 59.34 4.90 -22.51
N GLY A 691 59.18 3.72 -23.13
CA GLY A 691 59.48 3.40 -24.53
C GLY A 691 59.88 1.94 -24.78
N ARG A 692 58.92 1.08 -25.15
CA ARG A 692 59.15 -0.21 -25.83
C ARG A 692 57.89 -0.69 -26.53
N ARG A 693 58.04 -1.26 -27.73
CA ARG A 693 56.99 -2.03 -28.41
C ARG A 693 57.15 -3.50 -28.01
N LEU A 694 56.03 -4.18 -27.74
CA LEU A 694 55.88 -5.61 -28.01
C LEU A 694 54.51 -5.81 -28.66
N ALA A 695 54.45 -6.68 -29.67
CA ALA A 695 53.21 -7.06 -30.32
C ALA A 695 52.71 -8.38 -29.73
N GLY A 696 51.39 -8.53 -29.55
CA GLY A 696 50.81 -9.74 -28.97
C GLY A 696 49.29 -9.77 -29.02
N MET A 697 48.77 -10.50 -30.01
CA MET A 697 47.46 -11.18 -30.05
C MET A 697 46.18 -10.34 -29.84
N ALA A 698 45.30 -10.37 -30.83
CA ALA A 698 43.89 -10.04 -30.64
C ALA A 698 43.17 -11.20 -29.94
N GLY A 699 42.25 -10.87 -29.02
CA GLY A 699 41.35 -11.82 -28.37
C GLY A 699 40.01 -11.17 -28.11
N ALA A 700 39.01 -11.48 -28.94
CA ALA A 700 37.63 -11.01 -28.74
C ALA A 700 36.96 -11.86 -27.64
N GLY A 701 37.26 -11.55 -26.39
CA GLY A 701 36.55 -12.11 -25.24
C GLY A 701 35.22 -11.39 -25.00
N ALA A 702 34.23 -12.12 -24.49
CA ALA A 702 33.14 -11.49 -23.75
C ALA A 702 33.73 -10.70 -22.57
N LEU A 703 33.07 -9.61 -22.15
CA LEU A 703 33.50 -8.84 -20.99
C LEU A 703 33.65 -9.78 -19.78
N PRO A 704 34.85 -9.92 -19.18
CA PRO A 704 35.01 -10.75 -18.01
C PRO A 704 34.13 -10.25 -16.87
N GLN A 705 33.67 -11.14 -15.99
CA GLN A 705 33.00 -10.73 -14.74
C GLN A 705 33.87 -9.75 -13.93
N HIS A 706 35.21 -9.84 -14.06
CA HIS A 706 36.15 -8.87 -13.53
C HIS A 706 35.91 -7.44 -14.04
N ALA A 707 35.63 -7.25 -15.34
CA ALA A 707 35.37 -5.92 -15.92
C ALA A 707 33.99 -5.35 -15.50
N GLN A 708 33.00 -6.21 -15.28
CA GLN A 708 31.73 -5.81 -14.66
C GLN A 708 31.93 -5.43 -13.19
N GLN A 709 32.71 -6.21 -12.44
CA GLN A 709 33.08 -5.91 -11.06
C GLN A 709 33.92 -4.63 -10.94
N GLU A 710 34.85 -4.37 -11.86
CA GLU A 710 35.62 -3.12 -11.93
C GLU A 710 34.73 -1.92 -12.26
N ALA A 711 33.76 -2.06 -13.18
CA ALA A 711 32.79 -1.01 -13.46
C ALA A 711 31.86 -0.73 -12.26
N GLN A 712 31.43 -1.78 -11.56
CA GLN A 712 30.60 -1.70 -10.36
C GLN A 712 31.37 -1.13 -9.16
N GLN A 713 32.64 -1.49 -9.00
CA GLN A 713 33.58 -0.94 -8.03
C GLN A 713 33.87 0.54 -8.32
N ALA A 714 34.11 0.91 -9.58
CA ALA A 714 34.29 2.31 -9.98
C ALA A 714 33.01 3.14 -9.79
N GLN A 715 31.82 2.55 -9.99
CA GLN A 715 30.55 3.20 -9.62
C GLN A 715 30.41 3.36 -8.10
N LEU A 716 30.77 2.34 -7.30
CA LEU A 716 30.77 2.41 -5.84
C LEU A 716 31.74 3.49 -5.33
N GLU A 717 32.95 3.56 -5.87
CA GLU A 717 33.95 4.57 -5.53
C GLU A 717 33.53 5.97 -5.98
N ALA A 718 32.97 6.13 -7.18
CA ALA A 718 32.40 7.40 -7.63
C ALA A 718 31.18 7.84 -6.81
N GLN A 719 30.33 6.91 -6.37
CA GLN A 719 29.22 7.20 -5.44
C GLN A 719 29.71 7.54 -4.04
N GLN A 720 30.80 6.91 -3.58
CA GLN A 720 31.43 7.19 -2.29
C GLN A 720 32.13 8.56 -2.32
N GLU A 721 32.82 8.90 -3.41
CA GLU A 721 33.34 10.24 -3.66
C GLU A 721 32.21 11.28 -3.80
N GLN A 722 31.09 10.98 -4.48
CA GLN A 722 29.94 11.88 -4.52
C GLN A 722 29.32 12.08 -3.13
N GLY A 723 29.22 11.04 -2.30
CA GLY A 723 28.76 11.14 -0.91
C GLY A 723 29.70 11.97 -0.04
N LEU A 724 31.01 11.80 -0.19
CA LEU A 724 32.04 12.59 0.48
C LEU A 724 32.12 14.03 -0.05
N ALA A 725 31.85 14.25 -1.34
CA ALA A 725 31.75 15.57 -1.96
C ALA A 725 30.49 16.31 -1.51
N LEU A 726 29.37 15.61 -1.36
CA LEU A 726 28.15 16.13 -0.73
C LEU A 726 28.44 16.55 0.72
N GLN A 727 29.07 15.71 1.53
CA GLN A 727 29.52 16.09 2.89
C GLN A 727 30.48 17.29 2.90
N ARG A 728 31.41 17.38 1.93
CA ARG A 728 32.33 18.53 1.81
C ARG A 728 31.63 19.81 1.33
N SER A 729 30.58 19.69 0.52
CA SER A 729 29.71 20.79 0.08
C SER A 729 28.76 21.26 1.19
N GLY A 730 28.39 20.37 2.11
CA GLY A 730 27.66 20.63 3.35
C GLY A 730 28.43 21.47 4.38
N ARG A 731 29.48 22.20 3.98
CA ARG A 731 30.11 23.19 4.85
C ARG A 731 29.17 24.39 5.06
N ARG A 732 28.35 24.26 6.11
CA ARG A 732 27.76 25.32 6.95
C ARG A 732 26.31 25.77 6.65
N LEU A 733 25.44 24.88 6.18
CA LEU A 733 24.01 25.18 5.93
C LEU A 733 23.31 25.93 7.09
N LEU A 734 23.55 25.53 8.34
CA LEU A 734 22.91 26.11 9.53
C LEU A 734 23.24 27.59 9.81
N LEU A 735 24.23 28.17 9.13
CA LEU A 735 24.55 29.59 9.18
C LEU A 735 24.46 30.27 7.79
N THR A 736 23.89 29.58 6.79
CA THR A 736 23.68 30.13 5.44
C THR A 736 22.56 31.17 5.47
N PRO A 737 22.81 32.43 5.04
CA PRO A 737 21.76 33.44 4.93
C PRO A 737 20.63 32.97 4.00
N GLY A 738 19.40 32.95 4.52
CA GLY A 738 18.20 32.56 3.78
C GLY A 738 17.49 31.31 4.30
N ILE A 739 18.17 30.41 5.01
CA ILE A 739 17.50 29.24 5.62
C ILE A 739 16.63 29.67 6.79
N LYS A 740 15.37 29.20 6.79
CA LYS A 740 14.35 29.60 7.77
C LYS A 740 14.16 28.55 8.86
N PRO A 741 13.80 28.98 10.08
CA PRO A 741 13.39 28.06 11.13
C PRO A 741 12.03 27.43 10.81
N LEU A 742 12.00 26.10 10.75
CA LEU A 742 10.77 25.32 10.62
C LEU A 742 9.91 25.48 11.88
N VAL A 743 8.59 25.47 11.72
CA VAL A 743 7.65 25.53 12.85
C VAL A 743 7.54 24.13 13.45
N LEU A 744 7.75 24.00 14.77
CA LEU A 744 7.49 22.77 15.51
C LEU A 744 6.00 22.40 15.47
N PRO A 745 5.63 21.12 15.47
CA PRO A 745 4.23 20.71 15.52
C PRO A 745 3.58 21.00 16.88
N THR A 746 2.27 20.75 16.95
CA THR A 746 1.48 20.74 18.19
C THR A 746 1.72 19.47 19.01
N CYS A 747 1.32 19.49 20.29
CA CYS A 747 1.69 18.47 21.28
C CYS A 747 1.10 17.06 21.01
N ASP A 748 0.02 16.99 20.24
CA ASP A 748 -0.65 15.80 19.73
C ASP A 748 0.16 15.05 18.65
N PHE A 749 1.31 15.58 18.23
CA PHE A 749 2.17 14.93 17.25
C PHE A 749 2.83 13.64 17.76
N GLY A 750 2.95 13.43 19.09
CA GLY A 750 3.45 12.18 19.67
C GLY A 750 4.52 12.34 20.76
N PRO A 751 4.97 11.24 21.38
CA PRO A 751 5.91 11.25 22.51
C PRO A 751 7.36 11.11 22.05
N TYR A 752 8.31 11.58 22.87
CA TYR A 752 9.75 11.30 22.75
C TYR A 752 10.37 11.55 21.36
N ILE A 753 9.80 12.50 20.62
CA ILE A 753 10.24 12.92 19.28
C ILE A 753 11.55 13.72 19.39
N ASN A 754 12.43 13.60 18.39
CA ASN A 754 13.71 14.31 18.34
C ASN A 754 13.72 15.33 17.18
N PHE A 755 14.07 16.57 17.48
CA PHE A 755 14.20 17.67 16.51
C PHE A 755 15.59 18.30 16.65
N TYR A 756 16.46 18.07 15.66
CA TYR A 756 17.85 18.53 15.62
C TYR A 756 18.06 19.44 14.41
N GLY A 757 18.12 20.75 14.63
CA GLY A 757 18.22 21.73 13.53
C GLY A 757 17.70 23.11 13.89
N ASN A 758 17.24 23.86 12.87
CA ASN A 758 16.74 25.22 13.02
C ASN A 758 15.20 25.22 13.16
N TYR A 759 14.71 25.35 14.40
CA TYR A 759 13.29 25.23 14.73
C TYR A 759 12.77 26.43 15.53
N ARG A 760 11.49 26.77 15.35
CA ARG A 760 10.76 27.79 16.12
C ARG A 760 9.40 27.28 16.61
N GLY A 761 8.90 27.87 17.70
CA GLY A 761 7.67 27.46 18.37
C GLY A 761 7.93 27.17 19.84
N ARG A 762 6.91 26.71 20.57
CA ARG A 762 7.08 26.19 21.93
C ARG A 762 7.27 24.67 21.84
N PRO A 763 8.40 24.10 22.33
CA PRO A 763 8.60 22.66 22.30
C PRO A 763 7.68 21.96 23.29
N CYS A 764 7.09 20.84 22.92
CA CYS A 764 6.21 20.11 23.81
C CYS A 764 7.00 19.33 24.88
N LYS A 765 7.24 19.98 26.02
CA LYS A 765 8.07 19.45 27.11
C LYS A 765 7.43 18.25 27.81
N PHE A 766 6.12 18.24 28.01
CA PHE A 766 5.44 17.11 28.64
C PHE A 766 5.48 15.86 27.75
N SER A 767 5.35 16.03 26.42
CA SER A 767 5.57 14.95 25.43
C SER A 767 7.02 14.46 25.35
N GLY A 768 7.93 14.94 26.21
CA GLY A 768 9.32 14.46 26.28
C GLY A 768 10.15 14.75 25.03
N TRP A 769 9.82 15.78 24.26
CA TRP A 769 10.55 16.12 23.03
C TRP A 769 11.97 16.60 23.29
N LEU A 770 12.90 16.16 22.46
CA LEU A 770 14.30 16.59 22.47
C LEU A 770 14.51 17.57 21.31
N VAL A 771 14.34 18.87 21.58
CA VAL A 771 14.60 19.93 20.61
C VAL A 771 15.98 20.54 20.87
N LYS A 772 16.86 20.48 19.86
CA LYS A 772 18.23 21.01 19.91
C LYS A 772 18.60 21.70 18.60
N SER A 773 19.52 22.66 18.68
CA SER A 773 20.35 23.03 17.53
C SER A 773 21.26 21.87 17.15
N LEU A 774 21.63 21.77 15.87
CA LEU A 774 22.77 20.96 15.47
C LEU A 774 24.08 21.66 15.88
N ASP A 775 25.03 20.89 16.40
CA ASP A 775 26.31 21.40 16.87
C ASP A 775 27.22 21.82 15.69
N ALA A 776 28.14 22.75 15.93
CA ALA A 776 29.07 23.27 14.93
C ALA A 776 30.17 22.26 14.53
N GLY A 777 29.75 21.22 13.80
CA GLY A 777 30.55 20.03 13.47
C GLY A 777 29.74 18.73 13.39
N ALA A 778 28.43 18.77 13.71
CA ALA A 778 27.51 17.69 13.37
C ALA A 778 27.38 17.54 11.84
N ALA A 779 27.14 16.31 11.36
CA ALA A 779 26.84 16.07 9.95
C ALA A 779 25.40 16.53 9.63
N ASP A 780 25.18 17.11 8.45
CA ASP A 780 23.83 17.50 8.01
C ASP A 780 22.92 16.28 7.73
N ASP A 781 23.52 15.15 7.33
CA ASP A 781 22.87 13.86 7.09
C ASP A 781 23.27 12.83 8.17
N LEU A 782 22.31 12.42 9.00
CA LEU A 782 22.54 11.47 10.09
C LEU A 782 22.70 10.02 9.60
N TYR A 783 22.02 9.62 8.53
CA TYR A 783 22.09 8.25 8.01
C TYR A 783 23.48 7.96 7.46
N ILE A 784 24.05 8.88 6.67
CA ILE A 784 25.42 8.74 6.15
C ILE A 784 26.43 8.75 7.30
N ALA A 785 26.22 9.58 8.34
CA ALA A 785 27.08 9.58 9.51
C ALA A 785 27.06 8.27 10.32
N MET A 786 25.88 7.64 10.46
CA MET A 786 25.75 6.29 11.04
C MET A 786 26.38 5.22 10.17
N LYS A 787 26.14 5.25 8.85
CA LYS A 787 26.68 4.28 7.89
C LYS A 787 28.20 4.28 7.83
N VAL A 788 28.82 5.46 7.76
CA VAL A 788 30.29 5.59 7.86
C VAL A 788 30.81 5.03 9.17
N LEU A 789 30.12 5.25 10.30
CA LEU A 789 30.54 4.73 11.60
C LEU A 789 30.36 3.20 11.72
N ARG A 790 29.29 2.62 11.13
CA ARG A 790 29.09 1.17 10.99
C ARG A 790 30.22 0.56 10.18
N ASP A 791 30.49 1.11 9.00
CA ASP A 791 31.47 0.55 8.07
C ASP A 791 32.90 0.65 8.62
N GLN A 792 33.23 1.73 9.37
CA GLN A 792 34.46 1.83 10.17
C GLN A 792 34.55 0.76 11.27
N ARG A 793 33.47 0.51 12.03
CA ARG A 793 33.45 -0.54 13.07
C ARG A 793 33.63 -1.93 12.46
N LYS A 794 33.01 -2.20 11.31
CA LYS A 794 33.15 -3.45 10.57
C LYS A 794 34.58 -3.65 10.05
N ALA A 795 35.18 -2.62 9.47
CA ALA A 795 36.59 -2.64 9.03
C ALA A 795 37.57 -2.85 10.20
N ALA A 796 37.23 -2.39 11.40
CA ALA A 796 37.98 -2.62 12.64
C ALA A 796 37.67 -3.97 13.34
N GLY A 797 36.80 -4.82 12.78
CA GLY A 797 36.41 -6.11 13.37
C GLY A 797 35.58 -5.99 14.66
N LEU A 798 34.91 -4.86 14.88
CA LEU A 798 34.14 -4.57 16.10
C LEU A 798 32.65 -4.96 16.02
N ILE A 799 32.17 -5.36 14.83
CA ILE A 799 30.81 -5.87 14.54
C ILE A 799 30.85 -6.90 13.42
#